data_AF-A0A024SMR3-F1
#
_entry.id   AF-A0A024SMR3-F1
#
_cell.length_a   1.000
_cell.length_b   1.000
_cell.length_c   1.000
_cell.angle_alpha   90.00
_cell.angle_beta   90.00
_cell.angle_gamma   90.00
#
_symmetry.space_group_name_H-M   'P 1'
#
loop_
_entity.id
_entity.type
_entity.pdbx_description
1 polymer ?
#
loop_
_entity_poly.entity_id
_entity_poly.type
_entity_poly.pdbx_seq_one_letter_code
_entity_poly.pdbx_strand_id
1 'polypeptide(L)'
;MALSLTDLPYTIFTTIITHLSPTQTILCRRLSRAFLSALTRADLCISLILCHFPRSLEGRRLRTYLKTGNLAALESGDWAAVFARLARRYYHLGNALPWKVEKVAVLKDEEVLRGVEPWDRHLSLNGKTAAFHFWDPVWTVAPKEGLLVYPAPSPSPSPSLLEGEDDDDDDKGASAGGAAAAAAARYCYRARDLQTGREVDVPFDLRGRIVRRVRISHGVLVFEWCEREPLSSSRSLVGGGNEETTTTEERVHRHYATAYSVRRTGSWDGVIPRRHTDAGVAHDGSSEMPTCSWEFELCCELKIHPVGLSLDHHDRFFSTHNATHYAVYTWQPPPRSFDAAWPDDEPLESLTIWEFNPPNSYSQRPDAASSSSPPTTSSPRIIRTLNNAQLRAFAILQHDAPALRAMALDDSTWDAARASACGHVFFTEEEHRWSAGPHSRPSRPRLHRVKTTGIPLVGAGPRWVDDCGGGGGVNLRFCWRGRWRRDMTEMEEDEDDDNDGDGEASVGGTDDDDDGDDDKKRGIWSPERAWSHSQTWPGRAPCWRHDDFPYVTLSEVFDAAAGVRVIARDCFMLETLSVHIRPKIRVQGVGPNGAKLVSRRASSGTDTKKTTRTFTNTATPSPQIVKNSTTTTAITAGERKSTATITSNTAARTSTSTSTTTTTQGPDGHEVQFADAMWSEMMGKGFICGDERWLVGEDIAKGDVTILVF
;
A
#
# COMPACT_ATOMS: atom_id res chain seq x y z
N MET A 1 -22.22 6.27 53.86
CA MET A 1 -21.18 6.35 52.82
C MET A 1 -21.85 6.64 51.50
N ALA A 2 -21.41 7.66 50.76
CA ALA A 2 -21.90 7.88 49.40
C ALA A 2 -21.22 6.85 48.48
N LEU A 3 -22.01 6.01 47.80
CA LEU A 3 -21.51 5.05 46.80
C LEU A 3 -20.84 5.81 45.65
N SER A 4 -19.56 5.55 45.37
CA SER A 4 -18.89 6.06 44.18
C SER A 4 -19.23 5.19 42.97
N LEU A 5 -19.25 5.76 41.76
CA LEU A 5 -19.46 5.01 40.52
C LEU A 5 -18.42 3.88 40.35
N THR A 6 -17.20 4.09 40.87
CA THR A 6 -16.10 3.11 40.85
C THR A 6 -16.31 1.91 41.77
N ASP A 7 -17.27 2.00 42.70
CA ASP A 7 -17.56 0.95 43.68
C ASP A 7 -18.68 0.01 43.19
N LEU A 8 -19.25 0.28 42.02
CA LEU A 8 -20.28 -0.57 41.41
C LEU A 8 -19.71 -1.95 41.07
N PRO A 9 -20.55 -3.01 41.08
CA PRO A 9 -20.17 -4.34 40.61
C PRO A 9 -19.53 -4.29 39.21
N TYR A 10 -18.52 -5.13 38.97
CA TYR A 10 -17.72 -5.12 37.74
C TYR A 10 -18.58 -5.14 36.47
N THR A 11 -19.64 -5.95 36.43
CA THR A 11 -20.55 -6.06 35.29
C THR A 11 -21.25 -4.75 35.00
N ILE A 12 -21.84 -4.11 36.03
CA ILE A 12 -22.54 -2.83 35.91
C ILE A 12 -21.56 -1.73 35.49
N PHE A 13 -20.40 -1.63 36.14
CA PHE A 13 -19.39 -0.64 35.81
C PHE A 13 -18.91 -0.80 34.36
N THR A 14 -18.61 -2.03 33.94
CA THR A 14 -18.16 -2.32 32.57
C THR A 14 -19.23 -1.94 31.56
N THR A 15 -20.51 -2.30 31.79
CA THR A 15 -21.62 -1.92 30.91
C THR A 15 -21.70 -0.40 30.75
N ILE A 16 -21.63 0.37 31.84
CA ILE A 16 -21.64 1.83 31.79
C ILE A 16 -20.46 2.37 30.96
N ILE A 17 -19.25 1.89 31.23
CA ILE A 17 -18.05 2.39 30.54
C ILE A 17 -18.04 2.00 29.05
N THR A 18 -18.60 0.84 28.66
CA THR A 18 -18.68 0.45 27.24
C THR A 18 -19.60 1.34 26.40
N HIS A 19 -20.45 2.16 27.02
CA HIS A 19 -21.23 3.19 26.31
C HIS A 19 -20.43 4.45 25.98
N LEU A 20 -19.27 4.66 26.63
CA LEU A 20 -18.38 5.76 26.33
C LEU A 20 -17.54 5.43 25.08
N SER A 21 -17.22 6.44 24.29
CA SER A 21 -16.20 6.29 23.25
C SER A 21 -14.83 6.02 23.90
N PRO A 22 -13.90 5.34 23.19
CA PRO A 22 -12.57 5.08 23.72
C PRO A 22 -11.85 6.35 24.20
N THR A 23 -11.97 7.44 23.44
CA THR A 23 -11.40 8.75 23.81
C THR A 23 -12.01 9.29 25.10
N GLN A 24 -13.34 9.22 25.27
CA GLN A 24 -14.00 9.61 26.51
C GLN A 24 -13.54 8.75 27.70
N THR A 25 -13.41 7.44 27.51
CA THR A 25 -12.90 6.53 28.56
C THR A 25 -11.48 6.92 29.00
N ILE A 26 -10.60 7.31 28.05
CA ILE A 26 -9.27 7.82 28.39
C ILE A 26 -9.34 9.16 29.12
N LEU A 27 -10.23 10.07 28.73
CA LEU A 27 -10.42 11.35 29.43
C LEU A 27 -10.96 11.15 30.85
N CYS A 28 -11.86 10.18 31.07
CA CYS A 28 -12.40 9.85 32.38
C CYS A 28 -11.33 9.39 33.38
N ARG A 29 -10.17 8.88 32.92
CA ARG A 29 -9.01 8.58 33.79
C ARG A 29 -8.50 9.81 34.55
N ARG A 30 -8.82 11.03 34.09
CA ARG A 30 -8.40 12.30 34.71
C ARG A 30 -9.38 12.82 35.77
N LEU A 31 -10.55 12.19 35.96
CA LEU A 31 -11.58 12.67 36.89
C LEU A 31 -11.16 12.53 38.35
N SER A 32 -10.56 11.40 38.72
CA SER A 32 -10.04 11.16 40.07
C SER A 32 -9.04 9.99 40.08
N ARG A 33 -8.29 9.83 41.17
CA ARG A 33 -7.40 8.66 41.36
C ARG A 33 -8.18 7.34 41.35
N ALA A 34 -9.41 7.33 41.86
CA ALA A 34 -10.27 6.14 41.85
C ALA A 34 -10.68 5.78 40.41
N PHE A 35 -11.06 6.77 39.59
CA PHE A 35 -11.36 6.54 38.19
C PHE A 35 -10.14 6.09 37.39
N LEU A 36 -8.98 6.69 37.62
CA LEU A 36 -7.72 6.23 37.02
C LEU A 36 -7.50 4.75 37.35
N SER A 37 -7.50 4.40 38.64
CA SER A 37 -7.27 3.03 39.10
C SER A 37 -8.27 2.04 38.52
N ALA A 38 -9.55 2.40 38.46
CA ALA A 38 -10.59 1.52 37.91
C ALA A 38 -10.43 1.33 36.38
N LEU A 39 -10.17 2.41 35.64
CA LEU A 39 -10.07 2.41 34.17
C LEU A 39 -8.71 1.95 33.63
N THR A 40 -7.75 1.66 34.51
CA THR A 40 -6.47 1.01 34.16
C THR A 40 -6.40 -0.44 34.62
N ARG A 41 -7.48 -1.01 35.18
CA ARG A 41 -7.52 -2.44 35.48
C ARG A 41 -7.43 -3.25 34.20
N ALA A 42 -6.64 -4.32 34.24
CA ALA A 42 -6.34 -5.14 33.08
C ALA A 42 -7.55 -5.89 32.53
N ASP A 43 -8.37 -6.46 33.40
CA ASP A 43 -9.62 -7.17 33.06
C ASP A 43 -10.63 -6.27 32.34
N LEU A 44 -10.80 -5.04 32.83
CA LEU A 44 -11.62 -4.02 32.18
C LEU A 44 -11.02 -3.61 30.83
N CYS A 45 -9.72 -3.33 30.77
CA CYS A 45 -9.06 -2.94 29.52
C CYS A 45 -9.15 -4.03 28.44
N ILE A 46 -8.99 -5.31 28.81
CA ILE A 46 -9.22 -6.47 27.92
C ILE A 46 -10.64 -6.40 27.35
N SER A 47 -11.63 -6.19 28.21
CA SER A 47 -13.04 -6.12 27.84
C SER A 47 -13.32 -4.93 26.90
N LEU A 48 -12.73 -3.77 27.17
CA LEU A 48 -12.84 -2.57 26.34
C LEU A 48 -12.13 -2.72 24.99
N ILE A 49 -10.98 -3.40 24.92
CA ILE A 49 -10.30 -3.70 23.65
C ILE A 49 -11.17 -4.61 22.79
N LEU A 50 -11.75 -5.67 23.36
CA LEU A 50 -12.63 -6.58 22.63
C LEU A 50 -13.93 -5.90 22.17
N CYS A 51 -14.44 -4.94 22.95
CA CYS A 51 -15.64 -4.19 22.62
C CYS A 51 -15.39 -3.16 21.50
N HIS A 52 -14.37 -2.31 21.66
CA HIS A 52 -14.16 -1.15 20.77
C HIS A 52 -13.19 -1.44 19.62
N PHE A 53 -12.19 -2.30 19.82
CA PHE A 53 -11.13 -2.57 18.85
C PHE A 53 -10.97 -4.07 18.49
N PRO A 54 -12.07 -4.82 18.26
CA PRO A 54 -12.00 -6.26 18.00
C PRO A 54 -11.23 -6.62 16.72
N ARG A 55 -11.11 -5.67 15.79
CA ARG A 55 -10.44 -5.86 14.50
C ARG A 55 -8.99 -5.42 14.53
N SER A 56 -8.55 -4.64 15.51
CA SER A 56 -7.14 -4.24 15.61
C SER A 56 -6.21 -5.44 15.75
N LEU A 57 -4.95 -5.29 15.35
CA LEU A 57 -3.90 -6.30 15.50
C LEU A 57 -3.81 -6.81 16.95
N GLU A 58 -3.81 -5.88 17.91
CA GLU A 58 -3.82 -6.18 19.34
C GLU A 58 -5.09 -6.93 19.77
N GLY A 59 -6.27 -6.50 19.31
CA GLY A 59 -7.55 -7.16 19.58
C GLY A 59 -7.62 -8.58 19.01
N ARG A 60 -7.07 -8.79 17.81
CA ARG A 60 -6.95 -10.13 17.19
C ARG A 60 -6.00 -11.02 17.98
N ARG A 61 -4.82 -10.52 18.39
CA ARG A 61 -3.87 -11.27 19.23
C ARG A 61 -4.47 -11.62 20.60
N LEU A 62 -5.14 -10.67 21.25
CA LEU A 62 -5.84 -10.90 22.51
C LEU A 62 -6.88 -12.01 22.38
N ARG A 63 -7.66 -12.03 21.29
CA ARG A 63 -8.63 -13.10 21.04
C ARG A 63 -7.95 -14.45 20.85
N THR A 64 -6.78 -14.49 20.21
CA THR A 64 -5.97 -15.72 20.09
C THR A 64 -5.47 -16.19 21.46
N TYR A 65 -4.97 -15.30 22.32
CA TYR A 65 -4.55 -15.68 23.67
C TYR A 65 -5.69 -16.25 24.51
N LEU A 66 -6.88 -15.64 24.42
CA LEU A 66 -8.08 -16.15 25.10
C LEU A 66 -8.51 -17.52 24.58
N LYS A 67 -8.51 -17.72 23.25
CA LYS A 67 -8.85 -19.01 22.62
C LYS A 67 -7.86 -20.12 22.96
N THR A 68 -6.57 -19.79 23.07
CA THR A 68 -5.49 -20.75 23.35
C THR A 68 -5.26 -20.96 24.85
N GLY A 69 -5.96 -20.21 25.72
CA GLY A 69 -5.75 -20.28 27.16
C GLY A 69 -4.36 -19.80 27.60
N ASN A 70 -3.72 -18.90 26.85
CA ASN A 70 -2.37 -18.40 27.17
C ASN A 70 -2.41 -17.39 28.32
N LEU A 71 -2.55 -17.89 29.55
CA LEU A 71 -2.62 -17.09 30.77
C LEU A 71 -1.38 -16.22 30.98
N ALA A 72 -0.18 -16.75 30.68
CA ALA A 72 1.08 -16.00 30.83
C ALA A 72 1.10 -14.73 29.98
N ALA A 73 0.61 -14.77 28.74
CA ALA A 73 0.51 -13.59 27.87
C ALA A 73 -0.55 -12.59 28.37
N LEU A 74 -1.66 -13.08 28.93
CA LEU A 74 -2.71 -12.23 29.50
C LEU A 74 -2.26 -11.53 30.78
N GLU A 75 -1.49 -12.20 31.63
CA GLU A 75 -0.98 -11.64 32.89
C GLU A 75 0.17 -10.66 32.66
N SER A 76 1.10 -10.99 31.76
CA SER A 76 2.26 -10.14 31.45
C SER A 76 1.92 -8.89 30.64
N GLY A 77 0.79 -8.85 29.94
CA GLY A 77 0.38 -7.73 29.10
C GLY A 77 0.00 -6.46 29.89
N ASP A 78 0.50 -5.30 29.43
CA ASP A 78 0.02 -3.99 29.87
C ASP A 78 -1.21 -3.56 29.03
N TRP A 79 -2.35 -4.16 29.37
CA TRP A 79 -3.61 -3.91 28.66
C TRP A 79 -4.11 -2.47 28.80
N ALA A 80 -3.71 -1.75 29.86
CA ALA A 80 -4.06 -0.34 30.03
C ALA A 80 -3.33 0.56 29.04
N ALA A 81 -2.06 0.27 28.77
CA ALA A 81 -1.28 0.91 27.72
C ALA A 81 -1.77 0.52 26.32
N VAL A 82 -2.10 -0.75 26.09
CA VAL A 82 -2.68 -1.22 24.82
C VAL A 82 -3.96 -0.46 24.49
N PHE A 83 -4.91 -0.39 25.44
CA PHE A 83 -6.18 0.32 25.21
C PHE A 83 -5.95 1.80 24.91
N ALA A 84 -5.05 2.47 25.64
CA ALA A 84 -4.72 3.87 25.38
C ALA A 84 -4.08 4.09 24.00
N ARG A 85 -3.21 3.18 23.56
CA ARG A 85 -2.59 3.21 22.24
C ARG A 85 -3.62 3.04 21.13
N LEU A 86 -4.53 2.07 21.27
CA LEU A 86 -5.61 1.84 20.31
C LEU A 86 -6.59 3.01 20.22
N ALA A 87 -6.99 3.58 21.36
CA ALA A 87 -7.85 4.75 21.41
C ALA A 87 -7.24 5.94 20.65
N ARG A 88 -5.93 6.17 20.82
CA ARG A 88 -5.18 7.18 20.06
C ARG A 88 -5.15 6.84 18.57
N ARG A 89 -4.70 5.64 18.22
CA ARG A 89 -4.54 5.19 16.83
C ARG A 89 -5.81 5.40 16.01
N TYR A 90 -6.92 4.87 16.51
CA TYR A 90 -8.19 4.91 15.79
C TYR A 90 -8.84 6.30 15.82
N TYR A 91 -8.52 7.15 16.80
CA TYR A 91 -8.86 8.57 16.73
C TYR A 91 -8.09 9.26 15.60
N HIS A 92 -6.79 9.05 15.49
CA HIS A 92 -5.94 9.66 14.45
C HIS A 92 -6.28 9.18 13.03
N LEU A 93 -6.46 7.87 12.85
CA LEU A 93 -6.98 7.28 11.60
C LEU A 93 -8.34 7.84 11.21
N GLY A 94 -9.28 7.86 12.16
CA GLY A 94 -10.65 8.32 11.93
C GLY A 94 -10.77 9.80 11.59
N ASN A 95 -9.69 10.58 11.78
CA ASN A 95 -9.63 12.00 11.42
C ASN A 95 -8.62 12.28 10.29
N ALA A 96 -7.97 11.26 9.71
CA ALA A 96 -6.88 11.43 8.75
C ALA A 96 -5.79 12.40 9.23
N LEU A 97 -5.40 12.25 10.50
CA LEU A 97 -4.36 13.07 11.14
C LEU A 97 -3.31 12.15 11.74
N PRO A 98 -2.04 12.20 11.32
CA PRO A 98 -1.00 11.43 11.98
C PRO A 98 -0.85 11.86 13.44
N TRP A 99 -0.62 10.91 14.33
CA TRP A 99 -0.17 11.22 15.70
C TRP A 99 1.27 11.73 15.69
N LYS A 100 2.11 11.12 14.86
CA LYS A 100 3.51 11.47 14.69
C LYS A 100 3.89 11.32 13.22
N VAL A 101 4.70 12.25 12.72
CA VAL A 101 5.34 12.16 11.41
C VAL A 101 6.83 11.98 11.63
N GLU A 102 7.41 10.92 11.07
CA GLU A 102 8.85 10.69 11.06
C GLU A 102 9.38 10.81 9.62
N LYS A 103 10.54 11.45 9.47
CA LYS A 103 11.25 11.55 8.20
C LYS A 103 12.54 10.75 8.31
N VAL A 104 12.77 9.85 7.37
CA VAL A 104 13.94 8.99 7.29
C VAL A 104 14.73 9.42 6.06
N ALA A 105 15.95 9.91 6.29
CA ALA A 105 16.82 10.35 5.23
C ALA A 105 17.26 9.17 4.36
N VAL A 106 17.13 9.33 3.05
CA VAL A 106 17.49 8.28 2.07
C VAL A 106 18.71 8.74 1.28
N LEU A 107 19.60 7.81 0.93
CA LEU A 107 20.69 8.07 -0.01
C LEU A 107 20.13 8.44 -1.40
N LYS A 108 20.70 9.45 -2.03
CA LYS A 108 20.23 10.02 -3.32
C LYS A 108 21.33 10.00 -4.37
N ASP A 109 22.07 8.90 -4.41
CA ASP A 109 23.20 8.72 -5.32
C ASP A 109 22.74 7.89 -6.54
N GLU A 110 22.62 8.54 -7.70
CA GLU A 110 22.17 7.92 -8.95
C GLU A 110 23.18 6.92 -9.55
N GLU A 111 24.43 6.93 -9.09
CA GLU A 111 25.46 5.98 -9.50
C GLU A 111 25.34 4.63 -8.79
N VAL A 112 24.57 4.58 -7.69
CA VAL A 112 24.38 3.36 -6.89
C VAL A 112 22.91 3.00 -6.69
N LEU A 113 21.99 3.97 -6.84
CA LEU A 113 20.54 3.79 -6.74
C LEU A 113 19.87 4.32 -7.99
N ARG A 114 19.30 3.42 -8.78
CA ARG A 114 18.55 3.81 -9.97
C ARG A 114 17.39 2.85 -10.16
N GLY A 115 16.18 3.28 -9.81
CA GLY A 115 14.97 2.47 -9.98
C GLY A 115 14.81 1.92 -11.40
N VAL A 116 14.00 0.88 -11.59
CA VAL A 116 13.59 0.47 -12.94
C VAL A 116 12.72 1.57 -13.54
N GLU A 117 13.06 2.04 -14.74
CA GLU A 117 12.33 3.12 -15.42
C GLU A 117 10.91 2.63 -15.79
N PRO A 118 9.88 3.49 -15.70
CA PRO A 118 8.54 3.17 -16.20
C PRO A 118 8.53 2.92 -17.71
N TRP A 119 7.47 2.27 -18.21
CA TRP A 119 7.17 2.29 -19.64
C TRP A 119 7.08 3.75 -20.10
N ASP A 120 7.59 4.05 -21.29
CA ASP A 120 7.33 5.32 -21.99
C ASP A 120 5.85 5.45 -22.40
N ARG A 121 5.02 5.65 -21.37
CA ARG A 121 3.58 5.87 -21.41
C ARG A 121 3.22 6.90 -20.35
N HIS A 122 2.45 7.88 -20.76
CA HIS A 122 1.88 8.89 -19.89
C HIS A 122 0.40 9.08 -20.21
N LEU A 123 -0.33 9.71 -19.31
CA LEU A 123 -1.71 10.10 -19.56
C LEU A 123 -1.69 11.46 -20.27
N SER A 124 -2.42 11.61 -21.37
CA SER A 124 -2.50 12.84 -22.15
C SER A 124 -3.94 13.19 -22.52
N LEU A 125 -4.36 14.41 -22.19
CA LEU A 125 -5.66 14.97 -22.55
C LEU A 125 -5.54 16.50 -22.69
N ASN A 126 -5.99 17.06 -23.81
CA ASN A 126 -6.02 18.51 -24.08
C ASN A 126 -4.67 19.22 -23.84
N GLY A 127 -3.56 18.59 -24.21
CA GLY A 127 -2.21 19.15 -24.06
C GLY A 127 -1.64 19.08 -22.64
N LYS A 128 -2.39 18.56 -21.66
CA LYS A 128 -1.88 18.22 -20.33
C LYS A 128 -1.41 16.78 -20.27
N THR A 129 -0.33 16.54 -19.54
CA THR A 129 0.25 15.21 -19.31
C THR A 129 0.35 14.89 -17.83
N ALA A 130 0.15 13.63 -17.46
CA ALA A 130 0.40 13.12 -16.11
C ALA A 130 1.11 11.77 -16.15
N ALA A 131 1.89 11.48 -15.11
CA ALA A 131 2.56 10.20 -14.97
C ALA A 131 1.53 9.07 -14.85
N PHE A 132 1.67 8.03 -15.67
CA PHE A 132 0.84 6.84 -15.56
C PHE A 132 1.51 5.74 -14.72
N HIS A 133 2.84 5.70 -14.80
CA HIS A 133 3.71 4.82 -14.06
C HIS A 133 4.80 5.63 -13.38
N PHE A 134 5.35 5.05 -12.32
CA PHE A 134 6.40 5.65 -11.52
C PHE A 134 7.59 4.68 -11.47
N TRP A 135 8.75 5.25 -11.15
CA TRP A 135 9.96 4.49 -10.89
C TRP A 135 9.76 3.56 -9.70
N ASP A 136 10.34 2.37 -9.77
CA ASP A 136 10.32 1.46 -8.63
C ASP A 136 11.09 2.06 -7.44
N PRO A 137 10.54 2.00 -6.21
CA PRO A 137 11.25 2.48 -5.04
C PRO A 137 12.46 1.59 -4.74
N VAL A 138 13.53 2.22 -4.26
CA VAL A 138 14.75 1.56 -3.78
C VAL A 138 14.72 1.30 -2.26
N TRP A 139 13.54 1.43 -1.66
CA TRP A 139 13.21 1.12 -0.27
C TRP A 139 11.94 0.26 -0.23
N THR A 140 11.72 -0.43 0.88
CA THR A 140 10.56 -1.32 1.03
C THR A 140 10.12 -1.43 2.48
N VAL A 141 8.86 -1.81 2.71
CA VAL A 141 8.29 -2.01 4.04
C VAL A 141 7.64 -3.38 4.10
N ALA A 142 7.84 -4.09 5.20
CA ALA A 142 7.05 -5.25 5.59
C ALA A 142 5.98 -4.77 6.60
N PRO A 143 4.74 -4.45 6.16
CA PRO A 143 3.81 -3.73 7.01
C PRO A 143 3.32 -4.58 8.18
N LYS A 144 3.14 -5.90 8.00
CA LYS A 144 2.68 -6.78 9.09
C LYS A 144 3.74 -6.89 10.19
N GLU A 145 5.00 -6.99 9.78
CA GLU A 145 6.17 -7.15 10.63
C GLU A 145 6.63 -5.82 11.25
N GLY A 146 6.37 -4.69 10.58
CA GLY A 146 6.81 -3.36 11.00
C GLY A 146 8.29 -3.08 10.75
N LEU A 147 8.78 -3.46 9.57
CA LEU A 147 10.18 -3.25 9.17
C LEU A 147 10.26 -2.39 7.92
N LEU A 148 10.99 -1.28 7.99
CA LEU A 148 11.36 -0.46 6.83
C LEU A 148 12.82 -0.76 6.45
N VAL A 149 13.09 -1.10 5.20
CA VAL A 149 14.44 -1.26 4.66
C VAL A 149 14.71 -0.16 3.65
N TYR A 150 15.78 0.61 3.84
CA TYR A 150 16.08 1.79 3.05
C TYR A 150 17.60 2.00 2.91
N PRO A 151 18.07 2.63 1.81
CA PRO A 151 19.47 2.98 1.67
C PRO A 151 19.77 4.22 2.51
N ALA A 152 20.57 4.06 3.54
CA ALA A 152 20.91 5.16 4.44
C ALA A 152 22.05 6.00 3.83
N PRO A 153 21.99 7.34 3.96
CA PRO A 153 23.15 8.16 3.65
C PRO A 153 24.30 7.78 4.58
N SER A 154 25.54 7.99 4.13
CA SER A 154 26.69 7.87 5.01
C SER A 154 26.50 8.78 6.23
N PRO A 155 26.91 8.36 7.44
CA PRO A 155 26.91 9.25 8.58
C PRO A 155 27.80 10.44 8.21
N SER A 156 27.20 11.62 8.04
CA SER A 156 27.98 12.85 7.93
C SER A 156 28.87 12.94 9.16
N PRO A 157 30.18 13.20 9.05
CA PRO A 157 30.98 13.55 10.21
C PRO A 157 30.30 14.75 10.87
N SER A 158 29.92 14.60 12.14
CA SER A 158 29.28 15.65 12.93
C SER A 158 30.10 16.95 12.83
N PRO A 159 29.50 18.13 12.65
CA PRO A 159 30.20 19.41 12.62
C PRO A 159 30.59 19.90 14.03
N SER A 160 30.80 18.99 14.98
CA SER A 160 31.21 19.29 16.34
C SER A 160 32.67 18.87 16.50
N LEU A 161 33.58 19.80 16.18
CA LEU A 161 34.97 19.97 16.65
C LEU A 161 35.79 20.80 15.63
N LEU A 162 35.27 21.94 15.18
CA LEU A 162 36.07 22.98 14.50
C LEU A 162 35.76 24.36 15.07
N GLU A 163 35.74 24.47 16.41
CA GLU A 163 35.98 25.73 17.09
C GLU A 163 36.81 25.40 18.35
N GLY A 164 38.11 25.58 18.20
CA GLY A 164 39.13 25.42 19.23
C GLY A 164 40.34 26.17 18.70
N GLU A 165 40.46 27.40 19.17
CA GLU A 165 41.43 28.41 18.78
C GLU A 165 42.89 27.94 18.91
N ASP A 166 43.70 28.52 18.04
CA ASP A 166 45.15 28.73 18.09
C ASP A 166 45.85 28.40 19.42
N ASP A 167 46.91 27.58 19.36
CA ASP A 167 48.17 27.82 20.07
C ASP A 167 49.28 26.87 19.55
N ASP A 168 50.49 27.43 19.45
CA ASP A 168 51.73 26.91 18.85
C ASP A 168 52.27 25.59 19.45
N ASP A 169 52.86 24.73 18.62
CA ASP A 169 54.27 24.26 18.72
C ASP A 169 54.55 22.98 17.90
N ASP A 170 55.78 22.94 17.36
CA ASP A 170 56.43 21.88 16.57
C ASP A 170 56.33 20.44 17.17
N ASP A 171 56.04 19.42 16.35
CA ASP A 171 56.95 18.27 16.10
C ASP A 171 56.42 17.30 15.02
N LYS A 172 57.36 16.67 14.32
CA LYS A 172 57.21 15.73 13.20
C LYS A 172 56.65 14.37 13.64
N GLY A 173 55.68 13.86 12.87
CA GLY A 173 55.30 12.45 12.94
C GLY A 173 54.20 12.08 11.94
N ALA A 174 54.56 11.81 10.68
CA ALA A 174 53.65 11.33 9.66
C ALA A 174 53.09 9.95 10.03
N SER A 175 51.87 9.91 10.59
CA SER A 175 51.08 8.69 10.72
C SER A 175 50.07 8.62 9.56
N ALA A 176 50.45 7.91 8.50
CA ALA A 176 49.60 7.58 7.35
C ALA A 176 48.51 6.53 7.69
N GLY A 177 47.98 6.53 8.92
CA GLY A 177 46.97 5.59 9.41
C GLY A 177 45.56 6.19 9.58
N GLY A 178 45.43 7.52 9.66
CA GLY A 178 44.15 8.19 9.92
C GLY A 178 43.29 8.46 8.69
N ALA A 179 43.89 8.62 7.51
CA ALA A 179 43.16 8.95 6.27
C ALA A 179 42.40 7.75 5.68
N ALA A 180 42.81 6.51 5.97
CA ALA A 180 42.15 5.30 5.48
C ALA A 180 40.88 4.94 6.27
N ALA A 181 40.79 5.35 7.55
CA ALA A 181 39.63 5.10 8.40
C ALA A 181 38.51 6.14 8.22
N ALA A 182 38.85 7.37 7.81
CA ALA A 182 37.89 8.44 7.52
C ALA A 182 37.33 8.40 6.08
N ALA A 183 37.94 7.62 5.17
CA ALA A 183 37.61 7.60 3.74
C ALA A 183 36.65 6.48 3.29
N ALA A 184 36.13 5.65 4.19
CA ALA A 184 35.18 4.60 3.85
C ALA A 184 33.85 4.82 4.60
N ALA A 185 33.21 5.96 4.36
CA ALA A 185 31.82 6.14 4.71
C ALA A 185 31.01 5.17 3.81
N ARG A 186 30.87 3.91 4.27
CA ARG A 186 30.18 2.86 3.54
C ARG A 186 28.70 3.21 3.51
N TYR A 187 28.19 3.56 2.34
CA TYR A 187 26.76 3.51 2.10
C TYR A 187 26.27 2.10 2.44
N CYS A 188 25.27 2.00 3.30
CA CYS A 188 24.67 0.74 3.70
C CYS A 188 23.16 0.83 3.59
N TYR A 189 22.53 -0.32 3.36
CA TYR A 189 21.12 -0.46 3.64
C TYR A 189 20.92 -0.64 5.13
N ARG A 190 19.92 0.03 5.68
CA ARG A 190 19.48 -0.14 7.07
C ARG A 190 18.07 -0.65 7.12
N ALA A 191 17.79 -1.40 8.17
CA ALA A 191 16.46 -1.86 8.51
C ALA A 191 16.01 -1.19 9.81
N ARG A 192 14.95 -0.40 9.74
CA ARG A 192 14.33 0.31 10.86
C ARG A 192 13.08 -0.41 11.31
N ASP A 193 13.04 -0.78 12.58
CA ASP A 193 11.84 -1.27 13.24
C ASP A 193 10.87 -0.10 13.47
N LEU A 194 9.73 -0.11 12.80
CA LEU A 194 8.75 0.99 12.82
C LEU A 194 8.10 1.18 14.20
N GLN A 195 8.13 0.15 15.04
CA GLN A 195 7.53 0.19 16.37
C GLN A 195 8.45 0.85 17.41
N THR A 196 9.76 0.64 17.29
CA THR A 196 10.78 1.10 18.25
C THR A 196 11.66 2.23 17.73
N GLY A 197 11.71 2.43 16.41
CA GLY A 197 12.64 3.32 15.74
C GLY A 197 14.10 2.82 15.74
N ARG A 198 14.38 1.63 16.28
CA ARG A 198 15.72 1.04 16.28
C ARG A 198 16.11 0.61 14.87
N GLU A 199 17.39 0.78 14.56
CA GLU A 199 17.96 0.45 13.26
C GLU A 199 19.04 -0.61 13.39
N VAL A 200 19.13 -1.47 12.38
CA VAL A 200 20.23 -2.42 12.22
C VAL A 200 20.73 -2.38 10.77
N ASP A 201 22.00 -2.69 10.57
CA ASP A 201 22.56 -2.78 9.22
C ASP A 201 22.05 -4.03 8.51
N VAL A 202 21.69 -3.87 7.24
CA VAL A 202 21.39 -4.98 6.35
C VAL A 202 22.71 -5.43 5.72
N PRO A 203 23.06 -6.72 5.73
CA PRO A 203 24.33 -7.23 5.22
C PRO A 203 24.36 -7.31 3.68
N PHE A 204 24.11 -6.17 3.01
CA PHE A 204 24.14 -6.01 1.57
C PHE A 204 25.19 -4.97 1.16
N ASP A 205 26.14 -5.36 0.31
CA ASP A 205 27.25 -4.50 -0.13
C ASP A 205 26.88 -3.72 -1.39
N LEU A 206 26.95 -2.39 -1.35
CA LEU A 206 26.68 -1.52 -2.50
C LEU A 206 27.87 -1.35 -3.46
N ARG A 207 29.06 -1.85 -3.12
CA ARG A 207 30.26 -1.67 -3.95
C ARG A 207 30.13 -2.40 -5.29
N GLY A 208 30.34 -1.66 -6.38
CA GLY A 208 30.23 -2.19 -7.75
C GLY A 208 28.82 -2.55 -8.19
N ARG A 209 27.79 -2.20 -7.39
CA ARG A 209 26.39 -2.50 -7.68
C ARG A 209 25.59 -1.21 -7.91
N ILE A 210 24.58 -1.30 -8.76
CA ILE A 210 23.50 -0.32 -8.92
C ILE A 210 22.21 -1.02 -8.50
N VAL A 211 21.59 -0.58 -7.41
CA VAL A 211 20.32 -1.15 -6.95
C VAL A 211 19.20 -0.62 -7.83
N ARG A 212 18.46 -1.57 -8.42
CA ARG A 212 17.32 -1.30 -9.31
C ARG A 212 16.01 -1.36 -8.56
N ARG A 213 15.91 -2.20 -7.52
CA ARG A 213 14.71 -2.36 -6.72
C ARG A 213 15.00 -3.09 -5.40
N VAL A 214 14.18 -2.82 -4.39
CA VAL A 214 14.18 -3.55 -3.11
C VAL A 214 12.76 -3.95 -2.76
N ARG A 215 12.55 -5.19 -2.32
CA ARG A 215 11.24 -5.70 -1.91
C ARG A 215 11.35 -6.60 -0.70
N ILE A 216 10.41 -6.49 0.23
CA ILE A 216 10.25 -7.44 1.33
C ILE A 216 8.82 -7.99 1.34
N SER A 217 8.71 -9.30 1.43
CA SER A 217 7.42 -10.00 1.53
C SER A 217 7.63 -11.39 2.10
N HIS A 218 6.67 -11.87 2.90
CA HIS A 218 6.68 -13.21 3.49
C HIS A 218 7.99 -13.58 4.20
N GLY A 219 8.62 -12.62 4.88
CA GLY A 219 9.90 -12.83 5.58
C GLY A 219 11.11 -12.97 4.65
N VAL A 220 11.00 -12.64 3.36
CA VAL A 220 12.11 -12.63 2.41
C VAL A 220 12.34 -11.22 1.89
N LEU A 221 13.56 -10.70 2.02
CA LEU A 221 14.03 -9.43 1.48
C LEU A 221 14.84 -9.69 0.22
N VAL A 222 14.48 -9.07 -0.90
CA VAL A 222 15.15 -9.19 -2.18
C VAL A 222 15.68 -7.84 -2.61
N PHE A 223 16.96 -7.82 -3.01
CA PHE A 223 17.60 -6.72 -3.70
C PHE A 223 17.79 -7.10 -5.16
N GLU A 224 17.11 -6.41 -6.07
CA GLU A 224 17.42 -6.50 -7.51
C GLU A 224 18.43 -5.41 -7.89
N TRP A 225 19.54 -5.81 -8.48
CA TRP A 225 20.67 -4.93 -8.77
C TRP A 225 21.38 -5.31 -10.06
N CYS A 226 22.22 -4.42 -10.60
CA CYS A 226 23.07 -4.72 -11.74
C CYS A 226 24.52 -4.29 -11.51
N GLU A 227 25.45 -4.90 -12.26
CA GLU A 227 26.87 -4.52 -12.25
C GLU A 227 27.02 -3.04 -12.63
N ARG A 228 27.83 -2.28 -11.88
CA ARG A 228 28.07 -0.86 -12.18
C ARG A 228 28.83 -0.69 -13.49
N GLU A 229 29.83 -1.54 -13.71
CA GLU A 229 30.54 -1.59 -14.99
C GLU A 229 29.62 -2.24 -16.02
N PRO A 230 29.35 -1.57 -17.15
CA PRO A 230 28.60 -2.19 -18.23
C PRO A 230 29.41 -3.36 -18.79
N LEU A 231 28.71 -4.36 -19.33
CA LEU A 231 29.35 -5.34 -20.19
C LEU A 231 30.08 -4.59 -21.31
N SER A 232 31.37 -4.88 -21.48
CA SER A 232 32.14 -4.57 -22.68
C SER A 232 31.63 -5.42 -23.85
N SER A 233 30.37 -5.29 -24.21
CA SER A 233 29.80 -6.03 -25.32
C SER A 233 30.21 -5.34 -26.61
N SER A 234 30.69 -6.16 -27.54
CA SER A 234 30.98 -5.87 -28.95
C SER A 234 29.75 -5.43 -29.77
N ARG A 235 28.78 -4.75 -29.15
CA ARG A 235 27.71 -4.01 -29.83
C ARG A 235 28.21 -2.64 -30.32
N SER A 236 29.53 -2.46 -30.39
CA SER A 236 30.17 -1.49 -31.28
C SER A 236 29.76 -1.86 -32.70
N LEU A 237 28.67 -1.24 -33.16
CA LEU A 237 28.45 -1.06 -34.58
C LEU A 237 29.68 -0.32 -35.09
N VAL A 238 30.56 -1.06 -35.77
CA VAL A 238 31.57 -0.47 -36.63
C VAL A 238 30.80 0.30 -37.70
N GLY A 239 30.57 1.58 -37.44
CA GLY A 239 30.13 2.55 -38.43
C GLY A 239 31.27 2.75 -39.41
N GLY A 240 31.19 2.09 -40.56
CA GLY A 240 32.01 2.44 -41.69
C GLY A 240 31.62 3.82 -42.20
N GLY A 241 32.53 4.78 -42.08
CA GLY A 241 32.61 5.96 -42.95
C GLY A 241 31.69 7.13 -42.61
N ASN A 242 32.31 8.16 -42.03
CA ASN A 242 32.01 9.59 -42.19
C ASN A 242 30.56 10.06 -41.92
N GLU A 243 30.27 10.40 -40.67
CA GLU A 243 29.72 11.71 -40.29
C GLU A 243 29.65 11.81 -38.76
N GLU A 244 30.02 12.97 -38.24
CA GLU A 244 30.13 13.31 -36.83
C GLU A 244 28.74 13.33 -36.16
N THR A 245 28.22 12.14 -35.83
CA THR A 245 27.01 11.99 -35.03
C THR A 245 27.37 11.13 -33.82
N THR A 246 27.32 11.71 -32.62
CA THR A 246 27.54 11.07 -31.32
C THR A 246 26.72 9.79 -31.17
N THR A 247 27.32 8.64 -31.48
CA THR A 247 26.75 7.31 -31.22
C THR A 247 26.99 6.97 -29.76
N THR A 248 26.01 7.23 -28.90
CA THR A 248 25.98 6.70 -27.53
C THR A 248 25.99 5.17 -27.61
N GLU A 249 27.12 4.56 -27.29
CA GLU A 249 27.23 3.11 -27.13
C GLU A 249 26.17 2.64 -26.11
N GLU A 250 25.32 1.70 -26.52
CA GLU A 250 24.24 1.17 -25.68
C GLU A 250 24.87 0.31 -24.57
N ARG A 251 24.96 0.89 -23.37
CA ARG A 251 25.55 0.25 -22.19
C ARG A 251 24.55 -0.72 -21.56
N VAL A 252 24.84 -2.01 -21.65
CA VAL A 252 24.04 -3.08 -21.02
C VAL A 252 24.72 -3.63 -19.78
N HIS A 253 23.94 -3.91 -18.74
CA HIS A 253 24.44 -4.31 -17.43
C HIS A 253 23.87 -5.65 -17.02
N ARG A 254 24.69 -6.59 -16.52
CA ARG A 254 24.17 -7.87 -16.00
C ARG A 254 23.34 -7.64 -14.76
N HIS A 255 22.16 -8.25 -14.70
CA HIS A 255 21.24 -8.10 -13.60
C HIS A 255 21.21 -9.33 -12.70
N TYR A 256 21.10 -9.08 -11.41
CA TYR A 256 21.10 -10.04 -10.34
C TYR A 256 19.97 -9.77 -9.33
N ALA A 257 19.62 -10.77 -8.54
CA ALA A 257 18.77 -10.63 -7.36
C ALA A 257 19.40 -11.34 -6.16
N THR A 258 19.62 -10.62 -5.06
CA THR A 258 20.13 -11.19 -3.80
C THR A 258 19.00 -11.28 -2.79
N ALA A 259 18.73 -12.47 -2.27
CA ALA A 259 17.62 -12.73 -1.35
C ALA A 259 18.13 -13.06 0.06
N TYR A 260 17.48 -12.51 1.08
CA TYR A 260 17.73 -12.75 2.49
C TYR A 260 16.45 -13.21 3.19
N SER A 261 16.56 -14.20 4.07
CA SER A 261 15.54 -14.49 5.08
C SER A 261 15.63 -13.44 6.18
N VAL A 262 14.49 -12.90 6.58
CA VAL A 262 14.36 -11.82 7.56
C VAL A 262 13.47 -12.30 8.69
N ARG A 263 14.04 -12.29 9.91
CA ARG A 263 13.30 -12.65 11.12
C ARG A 263 13.53 -11.65 12.23
N ARG A 264 12.45 -11.35 12.95
CA ARG A 264 12.51 -10.60 14.20
C ARG A 264 12.98 -11.55 15.30
N THR A 265 14.00 -11.14 16.05
CA THR A 265 14.48 -11.85 17.23
C THR A 265 14.32 -11.02 18.49
N GLY A 266 14.26 -11.70 19.63
CA GLY A 266 14.04 -11.08 20.94
C GLY A 266 12.78 -11.57 21.65
N SER A 267 12.61 -11.14 22.89
CA SER A 267 11.55 -11.65 23.77
C SER A 267 10.19 -10.99 23.52
N TRP A 268 10.16 -9.89 22.75
CA TRP A 268 8.96 -9.13 22.46
C TRP A 268 8.59 -9.20 20.98
N ASP A 269 7.31 -9.44 20.72
CA ASP A 269 6.71 -9.66 19.40
C ASP A 269 6.25 -8.36 18.71
N GLY A 270 6.55 -7.21 19.31
CA GLY A 270 6.33 -5.88 18.74
C GLY A 270 4.91 -5.34 18.88
N VAL A 271 3.99 -6.06 19.52
CA VAL A 271 2.58 -5.67 19.52
C VAL A 271 2.04 -5.41 20.91
N ILE A 272 2.11 -6.39 21.81
CA ILE A 272 1.57 -6.25 23.17
C ILE A 272 2.71 -5.83 24.12
N PRO A 273 2.69 -4.60 24.67
CA PRO A 273 3.65 -4.20 25.68
C PRO A 273 3.54 -5.09 26.91
N ARG A 274 4.68 -5.41 27.53
CA ARG A 274 4.70 -6.10 28.81
C ARG A 274 4.67 -5.10 29.95
N ARG A 275 4.01 -5.45 31.05
CA ARG A 275 4.16 -4.71 32.30
C ARG A 275 5.61 -4.82 32.74
N HIS A 276 6.18 -3.71 33.20
CA HIS A 276 7.41 -3.77 33.98
C HIS A 276 7.11 -4.63 35.21
N THR A 277 7.70 -5.81 35.28
CA THR A 277 7.73 -6.57 36.53
C THR A 277 8.69 -5.86 37.46
N ASP A 278 8.23 -5.46 38.65
CA ASP A 278 9.09 -5.10 39.80
C ASP A 278 9.84 -6.34 40.34
N ALA A 279 10.43 -7.14 39.43
CA ALA A 279 11.20 -8.32 39.76
C ALA A 279 12.68 -7.97 39.63
N GLY A 280 13.22 -7.41 40.71
CA GLY A 280 14.64 -7.16 40.90
C GLY A 280 14.95 -5.67 41.02
N VAL A 281 15.37 -5.26 42.21
CA VAL A 281 16.07 -3.99 42.43
C VAL A 281 17.25 -3.94 41.46
N ALA A 282 17.08 -3.26 40.33
CA ALA A 282 18.17 -2.89 39.47
C ALA A 282 18.94 -1.79 40.21
N HIS A 283 20.11 -2.14 40.74
CA HIS A 283 21.16 -1.17 41.07
C HIS A 283 21.81 -0.66 39.78
N ASP A 284 21.02 -0.17 38.83
CA ASP A 284 21.45 0.86 37.88
C ASP A 284 20.22 1.38 37.12
N GLY A 285 20.15 2.70 36.93
CA GLY A 285 18.96 3.45 36.54
C GLY A 285 18.48 3.29 35.09
N SER A 286 18.70 2.17 34.42
CA SER A 286 18.20 1.92 33.07
C SER A 286 17.07 0.89 33.08
N SER A 287 15.84 1.38 32.96
CA SER A 287 14.66 0.57 32.63
C SER A 287 14.89 -0.10 31.26
N GLU A 288 15.39 -1.32 31.22
CA GLU A 288 15.66 -2.04 29.98
C GLU A 288 14.33 -2.42 29.30
N MET A 289 13.98 -1.64 28.28
CA MET A 289 12.89 -1.95 27.34
C MET A 289 13.14 -3.34 26.73
N PRO A 290 12.08 -4.16 26.54
CA PRO A 290 12.24 -5.48 25.96
C PRO A 290 12.96 -5.40 24.61
N THR A 291 14.06 -6.13 24.50
CA THR A 291 14.94 -6.09 23.33
C THR A 291 14.30 -6.83 22.17
N CYS A 292 14.18 -6.15 21.03
CA CYS A 292 13.93 -6.78 19.74
C CYS A 292 15.02 -6.34 18.75
N SER A 293 15.45 -7.28 17.92
CA SER A 293 16.44 -7.10 16.86
C SER A 293 15.95 -7.77 15.58
N TRP A 294 16.62 -7.50 14.47
CA TRP A 294 16.34 -8.12 13.19
C TRP A 294 17.57 -8.88 12.71
N GLU A 295 17.35 -10.10 12.24
CA GLU A 295 18.39 -10.96 11.69
C GLU A 295 18.13 -11.20 10.21
N PHE A 296 19.21 -11.10 9.42
CA PHE A 296 19.22 -11.25 7.98
C PHE A 296 20.15 -12.42 7.63
N GLU A 297 19.60 -13.45 7.01
CA GLU A 297 20.34 -14.63 6.60
C GLU A 297 20.32 -14.73 5.07
N LEU A 298 21.49 -14.79 4.43
CA LEU A 298 21.58 -14.89 2.98
C LEU A 298 20.96 -16.21 2.50
N CYS A 299 19.92 -16.12 1.68
CA CYS A 299 19.33 -17.28 1.02
C CYS A 299 20.13 -17.64 -0.23
N CYS A 300 20.23 -16.70 -1.18
CA CYS A 300 20.88 -16.93 -2.46
C CYS A 300 21.14 -15.62 -3.24
N GLU A 301 21.96 -15.72 -4.29
CA GLU A 301 22.13 -14.69 -5.31
C GLU A 301 21.86 -15.29 -6.70
N LEU A 302 20.94 -14.68 -7.43
CA LEU A 302 20.41 -15.14 -8.72
C LEU A 302 20.93 -14.25 -9.84
N LYS A 303 21.38 -14.86 -10.94
CA LYS A 303 21.58 -14.14 -12.22
C LYS A 303 20.23 -14.06 -12.94
N ILE A 304 19.54 -12.92 -12.83
CA ILE A 304 18.18 -12.76 -13.38
C ILE A 304 18.19 -12.40 -14.86
N HIS A 305 19.26 -11.73 -15.35
CA HIS A 305 19.45 -11.47 -16.78
C HIS A 305 20.95 -11.44 -17.15
N PRO A 306 21.52 -12.56 -17.64
CA PRO A 306 22.96 -12.69 -17.84
C PRO A 306 23.51 -11.94 -19.06
N VAL A 307 22.66 -11.67 -20.07
CA VAL A 307 23.03 -10.92 -21.28
C VAL A 307 23.05 -9.41 -21.02
N GLY A 308 22.40 -8.99 -19.92
CA GLY A 308 22.32 -7.62 -19.47
C GLY A 308 21.15 -6.83 -20.05
N LEU A 309 20.75 -5.77 -19.34
CA LEU A 309 19.71 -4.83 -19.74
C LEU A 309 20.28 -3.41 -19.71
N SER A 310 19.76 -2.53 -20.56
CA SER A 310 20.01 -1.09 -20.45
C SER A 310 19.42 -0.54 -19.14
N LEU A 311 19.88 0.64 -18.73
CA LEU A 311 19.36 1.33 -17.54
C LEU A 311 18.23 2.32 -17.84
N ASP A 312 17.89 2.49 -19.12
CA ASP A 312 16.86 3.41 -19.62
C ASP A 312 15.49 2.70 -19.82
N HIS A 313 14.54 3.36 -20.47
CA HIS A 313 13.20 2.83 -20.73
C HIS A 313 13.14 1.79 -21.86
N HIS A 314 14.24 1.53 -22.57
CA HIS A 314 14.24 0.54 -23.66
C HIS A 314 14.11 -0.87 -23.09
N ASP A 315 14.85 -1.22 -22.04
CA ASP A 315 14.75 -2.53 -21.41
C ASP A 315 13.97 -2.48 -20.10
N ARG A 316 13.21 -3.55 -19.81
CA ARG A 316 12.46 -3.62 -18.55
C ARG A 316 12.38 -5.01 -17.98
N PHE A 317 12.27 -5.08 -16.65
CA PHE A 317 11.90 -6.30 -15.96
C PHE A 317 10.88 -6.03 -14.85
N PHE A 318 10.07 -7.04 -14.56
CA PHE A 318 9.14 -7.09 -13.45
C PHE A 318 9.46 -8.30 -12.62
N SER A 319 9.49 -8.15 -11.30
CA SER A 319 9.75 -9.23 -10.37
C SER A 319 8.62 -9.39 -9.38
N THR A 320 8.58 -10.54 -8.70
CA THR A 320 7.79 -10.76 -7.48
C THR A 320 8.34 -11.97 -6.75
N HIS A 321 8.10 -12.05 -5.45
CA HIS A 321 8.50 -13.19 -4.64
C HIS A 321 7.48 -13.50 -3.54
N ASN A 322 7.53 -14.72 -3.03
CA ASN A 322 6.91 -15.12 -1.78
C ASN A 322 7.99 -15.83 -0.91
N ALA A 323 7.59 -16.56 0.14
CA ALA A 323 8.54 -17.26 1.00
C ALA A 323 9.36 -18.36 0.28
N THR A 324 8.91 -18.83 -0.87
CA THR A 324 9.40 -20.06 -1.53
C THR A 324 9.83 -19.85 -2.96
N HIS A 325 9.37 -18.79 -3.63
CA HIS A 325 9.62 -18.56 -5.04
C HIS A 325 10.02 -17.11 -5.32
N TYR A 326 10.83 -16.95 -6.36
CA TYR A 326 11.11 -15.67 -7.02
C TYR A 326 10.77 -15.81 -8.50
N ALA A 327 10.05 -14.85 -9.06
CA ALA A 327 9.71 -14.79 -10.48
C ALA A 327 10.18 -13.48 -11.08
N VAL A 328 10.74 -13.52 -12.28
CA VAL A 328 11.10 -12.34 -13.06
C VAL A 328 10.60 -12.48 -14.50
N TYR A 329 9.93 -11.45 -14.98
CA TYR A 329 9.58 -11.26 -16.38
C TYR A 329 10.50 -10.19 -16.97
N THR A 330 11.08 -10.44 -18.13
CA THR A 330 11.95 -9.50 -18.86
C THR A 330 11.34 -9.17 -20.21
N TRP A 331 11.52 -7.91 -20.63
CA TRP A 331 11.09 -7.38 -21.92
C TRP A 331 12.25 -6.56 -22.49
N GLN A 332 12.68 -6.90 -23.70
CA GLN A 332 13.67 -6.15 -24.47
C GLN A 332 13.13 -5.90 -25.88
N PRO A 333 13.35 -4.72 -26.47
CA PRO A 333 12.91 -4.43 -27.81
C PRO A 333 13.68 -5.32 -28.81
N PRO A 334 13.15 -5.55 -30.02
CA PRO A 334 13.85 -6.31 -31.03
C PRO A 334 15.23 -5.67 -31.30
N PRO A 335 16.26 -6.47 -31.62
CA PRO A 335 17.55 -5.93 -32.03
C PRO A 335 17.34 -4.97 -33.20
N ARG A 336 17.82 -3.72 -33.09
CA ARG A 336 17.87 -2.80 -34.23
C ARG A 336 18.87 -3.34 -35.25
N SER A 337 18.47 -4.31 -36.06
CA SER A 337 19.25 -4.78 -37.20
C SER A 337 19.16 -3.74 -38.32
N PHE A 338 20.23 -3.61 -39.12
CA PHE A 338 20.37 -2.56 -40.13
C PHE A 338 19.46 -2.75 -41.36
N ASP A 339 18.53 -3.69 -41.31
CA ASP A 339 17.55 -3.96 -42.36
C ASP A 339 16.20 -4.26 -41.71
N ALA A 340 15.28 -3.30 -41.77
CA ALA A 340 13.87 -3.41 -41.34
C ALA A 340 13.05 -4.37 -42.25
N ALA A 341 13.69 -5.44 -42.74
CA ALA A 341 13.19 -6.36 -43.75
C ALA A 341 12.91 -7.77 -43.21
N TRP A 342 13.21 -8.05 -41.92
CA TRP A 342 12.92 -9.36 -41.33
C TRP A 342 11.52 -9.37 -40.70
N PRO A 343 10.64 -10.33 -41.08
CA PRO A 343 9.24 -10.36 -40.64
C PRO A 343 9.00 -10.60 -39.14
N ASP A 344 10.04 -10.94 -38.37
CA ASP A 344 9.97 -11.38 -36.97
C ASP A 344 10.65 -10.39 -36.00
N ASP A 345 10.58 -9.08 -36.27
CA ASP A 345 11.03 -8.00 -35.37
C ASP A 345 10.07 -7.86 -34.16
N GLU A 346 9.96 -8.91 -33.33
CA GLU A 346 9.21 -8.87 -32.07
C GLU A 346 10.14 -8.65 -30.86
N PRO A 347 9.68 -7.97 -29.80
CA PRO A 347 10.40 -7.87 -28.54
C PRO A 347 10.77 -9.25 -27.96
N LEU A 348 11.96 -9.36 -27.38
CA LEU A 348 12.40 -10.55 -26.66
C LEU A 348 11.80 -10.53 -25.26
N GLU A 349 10.94 -11.51 -24.98
CA GLU A 349 10.23 -11.63 -23.72
C GLU A 349 10.53 -12.97 -23.04
N SER A 350 10.74 -12.93 -21.73
CA SER A 350 10.95 -14.17 -20.96
C SER A 350 10.34 -14.08 -19.57
N LEU A 351 9.92 -15.23 -19.04
CA LEU A 351 9.56 -15.38 -17.63
C LEU A 351 10.39 -16.50 -17.03
N THR A 352 11.12 -16.22 -15.97
CA THR A 352 11.88 -17.24 -15.21
C THR A 352 11.41 -17.27 -13.76
N ILE A 353 11.21 -18.48 -13.25
CA ILE A 353 10.75 -18.72 -11.87
C ILE A 353 11.72 -19.66 -11.18
N TRP A 354 12.21 -19.22 -10.02
CA TRP A 354 13.08 -19.97 -9.12
C TRP A 354 12.31 -20.38 -7.86
N GLU A 355 12.67 -21.54 -7.33
CA GLU A 355 12.28 -22.04 -6.01
C GLU A 355 13.49 -21.92 -5.07
N PHE A 356 13.27 -21.29 -3.92
CA PHE A 356 14.22 -21.19 -2.81
C PHE A 356 14.21 -22.49 -2.01
N ASN A 357 15.38 -22.96 -1.55
CA ASN A 357 15.50 -24.06 -0.59
C ASN A 357 14.66 -25.31 -0.92
N PRO A 358 14.92 -26.00 -2.04
CA PRO A 358 14.14 -27.17 -2.43
C PRO A 358 14.23 -28.28 -1.35
N PRO A 359 13.17 -29.08 -1.16
CA PRO A 359 13.05 -30.04 -0.05
C PRO A 359 14.15 -31.11 0.07
N ASN A 360 15.01 -31.26 -0.94
CA ASN A 360 16.18 -32.15 -0.91
C ASN A 360 17.46 -31.52 -0.31
N SER A 361 17.36 -30.34 0.32
CA SER A 361 18.51 -29.69 0.99
C SER A 361 18.78 -30.24 2.39
N TYR A 362 17.90 -31.11 2.91
CA TYR A 362 17.94 -31.62 4.29
C TYR A 362 18.36 -33.10 4.42
N SER A 363 19.07 -33.64 3.42
CA SER A 363 19.61 -35.01 3.46
C SER A 363 21.13 -35.01 3.39
N GLN A 364 21.77 -34.41 4.40
CA GLN A 364 23.08 -34.85 4.88
C GLN A 364 23.22 -34.43 6.34
N ARG A 365 22.85 -35.35 7.24
CA ARG A 365 23.26 -35.30 8.64
C ARG A 365 24.79 -35.39 8.63
N PRO A 366 25.55 -34.43 9.18
CA PRO A 366 26.99 -34.56 9.26
C PRO A 366 27.27 -35.66 10.28
N ASP A 367 27.88 -36.75 9.83
CA ASP A 367 28.57 -37.64 10.74
C ASP A 367 29.60 -36.79 11.50
N ALA A 368 29.54 -36.86 12.83
CA ALA A 368 30.33 -36.03 13.71
C ALA A 368 31.82 -36.42 13.64
N ALA A 369 32.54 -35.97 12.60
CA ALA A 369 33.99 -35.78 12.55
C ALA A 369 34.44 -35.42 11.12
N SER A 370 34.37 -34.14 10.72
CA SER A 370 35.39 -33.51 9.86
C SER A 370 35.14 -32.02 9.66
N SER A 371 36.12 -31.25 10.13
CA SER A 371 36.62 -29.94 9.71
C SER A 371 35.82 -29.06 8.72
N SER A 372 35.53 -27.84 9.18
CA SER A 372 35.64 -26.55 8.47
C SER A 372 35.15 -26.49 7.02
N SER A 373 33.86 -26.25 6.83
CA SER A 373 33.31 -25.62 5.62
C SER A 373 32.11 -24.75 6.02
N PRO A 374 31.93 -23.55 5.46
CA PRO A 374 30.73 -22.74 5.71
C PRO A 374 29.48 -23.51 5.24
N PRO A 375 28.29 -23.26 5.84
CA PRO A 375 27.07 -23.97 5.47
C PRO A 375 26.79 -23.78 3.98
N THR A 376 26.73 -24.88 3.24
CA THR A 376 26.43 -24.87 1.80
C THR A 376 24.99 -24.39 1.61
N THR A 377 24.82 -23.11 1.30
CA THR A 377 23.52 -22.53 0.89
C THR A 377 22.98 -23.34 -0.27
N SER A 378 21.79 -23.93 -0.11
CA SER A 378 21.16 -24.68 -1.18
C SER A 378 20.99 -23.78 -2.42
N SER A 379 21.48 -24.24 -3.57
CA SER A 379 21.41 -23.41 -4.77
C SER A 379 19.94 -23.32 -5.23
N PRO A 380 19.43 -22.11 -5.51
CA PRO A 380 18.06 -21.91 -5.94
C PRO A 380 17.80 -22.63 -7.28
N ARG A 381 16.65 -23.28 -7.40
CA ARG A 381 16.32 -24.13 -8.55
C ARG A 381 15.39 -23.38 -9.50
N ILE A 382 15.72 -23.33 -10.78
CA ILE A 382 14.75 -22.89 -11.81
C ILE A 382 13.67 -23.96 -11.95
N ILE A 383 12.43 -23.59 -11.69
CA ILE A 383 11.26 -24.49 -11.88
C ILE A 383 10.54 -24.25 -13.20
N ARG A 384 10.70 -23.05 -13.79
CA ARG A 384 10.04 -22.69 -15.05
C ARG A 384 10.80 -21.60 -15.78
N THR A 385 10.88 -21.73 -17.10
CA THR A 385 11.32 -20.66 -18.01
C THR A 385 10.40 -20.66 -19.22
N LEU A 386 9.80 -19.51 -19.54
CA LEU A 386 8.92 -19.32 -20.68
C LEU A 386 9.51 -18.33 -21.66
N ASN A 387 9.47 -18.67 -22.96
CA ASN A 387 9.85 -17.79 -24.07
C ASN A 387 8.60 -17.16 -24.73
N ASN A 388 8.81 -16.33 -25.76
CA ASN A 388 7.72 -15.67 -26.51
C ASN A 388 6.59 -16.62 -26.93
N ALA A 389 6.91 -17.80 -27.50
CA ALA A 389 5.91 -18.74 -27.97
C ALA A 389 5.03 -19.28 -26.83
N GLN A 390 5.64 -19.54 -25.67
CA GLN A 390 4.91 -20.01 -24.49
C GLN A 390 4.12 -18.88 -23.82
N LEU A 391 4.70 -17.67 -23.72
CA LEU A 391 3.99 -16.48 -23.21
C LEU A 391 2.77 -16.14 -24.08
N ARG A 392 2.89 -16.30 -25.42
CA ARG A 392 1.78 -16.18 -26.38
C ARG A 392 0.69 -17.21 -26.12
N ALA A 393 1.06 -18.47 -25.87
CA ALA A 393 0.10 -19.53 -25.56
C ALA A 393 -0.71 -19.25 -24.28
N PHE A 394 -0.12 -18.57 -23.29
CA PHE A 394 -0.82 -18.12 -22.08
C PHE A 394 -1.57 -16.79 -22.23
N ALA A 395 -1.39 -16.09 -23.36
CA ALA A 395 -1.91 -14.74 -23.63
C ALA A 395 -1.43 -13.67 -22.62
N ILE A 396 -0.14 -13.72 -22.28
CA ILE A 396 0.54 -12.74 -21.42
C ILE A 396 1.72 -12.05 -22.11
N LEU A 397 1.95 -12.35 -23.40
CA LEU A 397 2.94 -11.68 -24.24
C LEU A 397 2.55 -10.19 -24.42
N GLN A 398 3.53 -9.29 -24.28
CA GLN A 398 3.29 -7.84 -24.21
C GLN A 398 3.48 -7.13 -25.57
N HIS A 399 4.37 -7.63 -26.43
CA HIS A 399 4.73 -7.05 -27.72
C HIS A 399 5.18 -5.58 -27.60
N ASP A 400 5.10 -4.80 -28.68
CA ASP A 400 5.57 -3.40 -28.77
C ASP A 400 4.72 -2.39 -27.97
N ALA A 401 3.55 -2.81 -27.48
CA ALA A 401 2.64 -1.97 -26.71
C ALA A 401 2.38 -2.58 -25.32
N PRO A 402 3.42 -2.67 -24.47
CA PRO A 402 3.33 -3.37 -23.20
C PRO A 402 2.32 -2.71 -22.25
N ALA A 403 1.57 -3.55 -21.54
CA ALA A 403 0.55 -3.16 -20.59
C ALA A 403 0.81 -3.66 -19.16
N LEU A 404 1.82 -4.51 -18.96
CA LEU A 404 2.18 -5.07 -17.67
C LEU A 404 2.47 -3.96 -16.64
N ARG A 405 1.75 -4.00 -15.53
CA ARG A 405 1.82 -3.03 -14.43
C ARG A 405 2.50 -3.60 -13.19
N ALA A 406 2.18 -4.86 -12.89
CA ALA A 406 2.66 -5.57 -11.71
C ALA A 406 2.59 -7.08 -11.91
N MET A 407 3.40 -7.79 -11.13
CA MET A 407 3.31 -9.23 -10.95
C MET A 407 3.10 -9.55 -9.47
N ALA A 408 2.43 -10.66 -9.20
CA ALA A 408 2.24 -11.19 -7.86
C ALA A 408 2.28 -12.73 -7.88
N LEU A 409 2.77 -13.33 -6.81
CA LEU A 409 2.72 -14.78 -6.61
C LEU A 409 1.59 -15.14 -5.67
N ASP A 410 0.96 -16.28 -5.92
CA ASP A 410 0.06 -16.89 -4.95
C ASP A 410 0.83 -17.20 -3.66
N ASP A 411 0.21 -16.86 -2.53
CA ASP A 411 0.71 -17.10 -1.19
C ASP A 411 -0.26 -17.93 -0.34
N SER A 412 -1.38 -18.36 -0.92
CA SER A 412 -2.46 -19.05 -0.24
C SER A 412 -2.58 -20.52 -0.62
N THR A 413 -2.26 -20.87 -1.87
CA THR A 413 -2.27 -22.26 -2.34
C THR A 413 -0.94 -22.95 -2.01
N TRP A 414 -0.99 -23.97 -1.15
CA TRP A 414 0.18 -24.61 -0.56
C TRP A 414 0.23 -26.12 -0.80
N ASP A 415 1.38 -26.62 -1.24
CA ASP A 415 1.67 -28.05 -1.29
C ASP A 415 2.38 -28.46 0.00
N ALA A 416 1.65 -29.14 0.87
CA ALA A 416 2.16 -29.62 2.15
C ALA A 416 3.31 -30.63 2.00
N ALA A 417 3.34 -31.43 0.92
CA ALA A 417 4.37 -32.43 0.70
C ALA A 417 5.71 -31.80 0.30
N ARG A 418 5.68 -30.68 -0.41
CA ARG A 418 6.87 -29.95 -0.85
C ARG A 418 7.25 -28.79 0.07
N ALA A 419 6.37 -28.46 1.02
CA ALA A 419 6.45 -27.24 1.82
C ALA A 419 6.68 -26.01 0.92
N SER A 420 5.91 -25.91 -0.17
CA SER A 420 6.10 -24.91 -1.21
C SER A 420 4.76 -24.41 -1.77
N ALA A 421 4.70 -23.15 -2.19
CA ALA A 421 3.51 -22.59 -2.82
C ALA A 421 3.29 -23.22 -4.21
N CYS A 422 2.07 -23.65 -4.52
CA CYS A 422 1.78 -24.40 -5.76
C CYS A 422 0.66 -23.79 -6.62
N GLY A 423 0.28 -22.55 -6.35
CA GLY A 423 -0.74 -21.82 -7.10
C GLY A 423 -0.23 -21.20 -8.41
N HIS A 424 -0.49 -19.91 -8.59
CA HIS A 424 -0.24 -19.18 -9.84
C HIS A 424 0.75 -18.03 -9.66
N VAL A 425 1.36 -17.62 -10.76
CA VAL A 425 1.92 -16.27 -10.91
C VAL A 425 0.94 -15.43 -11.72
N PHE A 426 0.64 -14.25 -11.20
CA PHE A 426 -0.37 -13.34 -11.74
C PHE A 426 0.29 -12.12 -12.36
N PHE A 427 -0.22 -11.74 -13.52
CA PHE A 427 0.18 -10.57 -14.31
C PHE A 427 -0.97 -9.59 -14.33
N THR A 428 -0.77 -8.39 -13.79
CA THR A 428 -1.74 -7.31 -13.87
C THR A 428 -1.37 -6.39 -15.03
N GLU A 429 -2.27 -6.27 -16.00
CA GLU A 429 -2.14 -5.42 -17.18
C GLU A 429 -3.08 -4.22 -17.04
N GLU A 430 -2.62 -3.04 -17.43
CA GLU A 430 -3.36 -1.79 -17.28
C GLU A 430 -3.31 -0.92 -18.55
N GLU A 431 -4.49 -0.49 -18.99
CA GLU A 431 -4.67 0.34 -20.18
C GLU A 431 -5.62 1.51 -19.92
N HIS A 432 -5.26 2.69 -20.41
CA HIS A 432 -6.07 3.89 -20.26
C HIS A 432 -6.45 4.48 -21.62
N ARG A 433 -7.68 4.99 -21.74
CA ARG A 433 -8.15 5.73 -22.94
C ARG A 433 -7.26 6.94 -23.30
N TRP A 434 -6.58 7.49 -22.31
CA TRP A 434 -5.71 8.65 -22.43
C TRP A 434 -4.22 8.29 -22.42
N SER A 435 -3.89 7.00 -22.49
CA SER A 435 -2.48 6.58 -22.59
C SER A 435 -1.88 7.09 -23.91
N ALA A 436 -0.77 7.79 -23.83
CA ALA A 436 0.04 8.29 -24.94
C ALA A 436 1.52 7.96 -24.71
N GLY A 437 2.32 8.03 -25.77
CA GLY A 437 3.74 7.63 -25.77
C GLY A 437 4.00 6.40 -26.65
N PRO A 438 5.28 6.10 -26.96
CA PRO A 438 5.69 5.00 -27.86
C PRO A 438 5.18 3.62 -27.43
N HIS A 439 5.11 3.34 -26.13
CA HIS A 439 4.62 2.06 -25.61
C HIS A 439 3.09 2.03 -25.41
N SER A 440 2.35 3.03 -25.89
CA SER A 440 0.89 3.05 -25.79
C SER A 440 0.24 2.34 -26.97
N ARG A 441 -0.83 1.58 -26.69
CA ARG A 441 -1.61 0.91 -27.73
C ARG A 441 -2.21 1.90 -28.73
N PRO A 442 -2.10 1.66 -30.06
CA PRO A 442 -2.75 2.48 -31.08
C PRO A 442 -4.28 2.51 -30.92
N SER A 443 -4.88 1.34 -30.67
CA SER A 443 -6.31 1.16 -30.42
C SER A 443 -6.64 1.28 -28.94
N ARG A 444 -6.70 2.52 -28.44
CA ARG A 444 -6.98 2.79 -27.02
C ARG A 444 -8.38 2.29 -26.62
N PRO A 445 -8.54 1.71 -25.41
CA PRO A 445 -9.85 1.26 -24.95
C PRO A 445 -10.79 2.46 -24.74
N ARG A 446 -12.11 2.21 -24.81
CA ARG A 446 -13.13 3.26 -24.58
C ARG A 446 -13.14 3.78 -23.13
N LEU A 447 -12.72 2.95 -22.19
CA LEU A 447 -12.66 3.22 -20.75
C LEU A 447 -11.32 2.69 -20.21
N HIS A 448 -10.95 3.11 -19.00
CA HIS A 448 -9.85 2.48 -18.25
C HIS A 448 -10.14 0.97 -18.11
N ARG A 449 -9.19 0.12 -18.47
CA ARG A 449 -9.24 -1.33 -18.37
C ARG A 449 -8.09 -1.85 -17.53
N VAL A 450 -8.40 -2.79 -16.64
CA VAL A 450 -7.46 -3.49 -15.79
C VAL A 450 -7.75 -4.99 -15.91
N LYS A 451 -6.75 -5.75 -16.33
CA LYS A 451 -6.86 -7.20 -16.52
C LYS A 451 -5.83 -7.90 -15.66
N THR A 452 -6.16 -9.06 -15.13
CA THR A 452 -5.24 -9.94 -14.41
C THR A 452 -5.28 -11.33 -15.02
N THR A 453 -4.11 -11.85 -15.36
CA THR A 453 -3.95 -13.20 -15.93
C THR A 453 -3.05 -14.02 -15.01
N GLY A 454 -3.54 -15.14 -14.49
CA GLY A 454 -2.77 -16.08 -13.67
C GLY A 454 -2.36 -17.31 -14.48
N ILE A 455 -1.08 -17.68 -14.41
CA ILE A 455 -0.57 -18.94 -14.97
C ILE A 455 -0.06 -19.84 -13.84
N PRO A 456 -0.23 -21.16 -13.93
CA PRO A 456 0.24 -22.07 -12.90
C PRO A 456 1.76 -21.99 -12.70
N LEU A 457 2.21 -22.04 -11.44
CA LEU A 457 3.65 -22.11 -11.12
C LEU A 457 4.29 -23.36 -11.70
N VAL A 458 3.63 -24.51 -11.52
CA VAL A 458 4.07 -25.82 -12.01
C VAL A 458 2.97 -26.46 -12.84
N GLY A 459 3.37 -27.14 -13.91
CA GLY A 459 2.45 -27.87 -14.78
C GLY A 459 1.68 -27.01 -15.78
N ALA A 460 0.68 -27.62 -16.40
CA ALA A 460 -0.13 -27.05 -17.48
C ALA A 460 -1.57 -26.71 -17.04
N GLY A 461 -1.80 -26.56 -15.73
CA GLY A 461 -3.11 -26.29 -15.14
C GLY A 461 -3.85 -25.08 -15.75
N PRO A 462 -5.12 -24.87 -15.37
CA PRO A 462 -5.93 -23.83 -15.98
C PRO A 462 -5.31 -22.45 -15.78
N ARG A 463 -5.39 -21.62 -16.83
CA ARG A 463 -5.12 -20.19 -16.71
C ARG A 463 -6.27 -19.50 -16.03
N TRP A 464 -5.96 -18.56 -15.14
CA TRP A 464 -6.93 -17.67 -14.52
C TRP A 464 -6.98 -16.37 -15.32
N VAL A 465 -8.18 -15.82 -15.57
CA VAL A 465 -8.33 -14.50 -16.20
C VAL A 465 -9.43 -13.74 -15.49
N ASP A 466 -9.13 -12.52 -15.09
CA ASP A 466 -10.09 -11.58 -14.53
C ASP A 466 -9.93 -10.21 -15.20
N ASP A 467 -11.03 -9.57 -15.57
CA ASP A 467 -11.01 -8.29 -16.31
C ASP A 467 -12.03 -7.31 -15.72
N CYS A 468 -11.61 -6.06 -15.56
CA CYS A 468 -12.44 -4.98 -15.06
C CYS A 468 -12.24 -3.70 -15.88
N GLY A 469 -13.35 -3.05 -16.24
CA GLY A 469 -13.33 -1.95 -17.21
C GLY A 469 -13.26 -2.45 -18.66
N GLY A 470 -13.63 -1.62 -19.63
CA GLY A 470 -13.58 -1.98 -21.06
C GLY A 470 -14.83 -2.61 -21.69
N GLY A 471 -15.95 -2.75 -20.97
CA GLY A 471 -17.21 -3.27 -21.52
C GLY A 471 -17.95 -2.23 -22.39
N GLY A 472 -18.12 -2.52 -23.69
CA GLY A 472 -18.78 -1.67 -24.69
C GLY A 472 -20.31 -1.56 -24.59
N GLY A 473 -20.88 -1.56 -23.38
CA GLY A 473 -22.29 -1.25 -23.17
C GLY A 473 -22.58 0.24 -23.40
N VAL A 474 -23.76 0.55 -23.94
CA VAL A 474 -24.25 1.94 -24.13
C VAL A 474 -24.43 2.72 -22.81
N ASN A 475 -24.44 2.03 -21.67
CA ASN A 475 -24.38 2.64 -20.35
C ASN A 475 -22.92 2.83 -19.93
N LEU A 476 -22.50 4.08 -19.67
CA LEU A 476 -21.20 4.51 -19.13
C LEU A 476 -20.96 3.99 -17.68
N ARG A 477 -21.06 2.68 -17.47
CA ARG A 477 -20.82 2.05 -16.18
C ARG A 477 -19.34 1.68 -16.09
N PHE A 478 -18.56 2.52 -15.39
CA PHE A 478 -17.10 2.43 -15.28
C PHE A 478 -16.60 1.18 -14.54
N CYS A 479 -17.37 0.65 -13.59
CA CYS A 479 -17.07 -0.58 -12.85
C CYS A 479 -18.38 -1.25 -12.41
N TRP A 480 -18.66 -2.47 -12.88
CA TRP A 480 -19.84 -3.25 -12.46
C TRP A 480 -19.67 -3.82 -11.04
N ARG A 481 -18.42 -3.98 -10.57
CA ARG A 481 -18.09 -4.41 -9.20
C ARG A 481 -18.29 -3.31 -8.16
N GLY A 482 -18.23 -2.04 -8.57
CA GLY A 482 -18.55 -0.91 -7.70
C GLY A 482 -20.02 -0.89 -7.24
N ARG A 483 -20.93 -1.56 -7.97
CA ARG A 483 -22.35 -1.70 -7.57
C ARG A 483 -22.51 -2.44 -6.24
N TRP A 484 -21.68 -3.45 -5.98
CA TRP A 484 -21.67 -4.19 -4.70
C TRP A 484 -21.20 -3.34 -3.51
N ARG A 485 -20.50 -2.22 -3.76
CA ARG A 485 -20.07 -1.29 -2.72
C ARG A 485 -21.12 -0.20 -2.43
N ARG A 486 -21.79 0.33 -3.47
CA ARG A 486 -22.84 1.37 -3.38
C ARG A 486 -24.20 0.89 -2.87
N ASP A 487 -24.64 -0.31 -3.27
CA ASP A 487 -25.92 -0.88 -2.79
C ASP A 487 -25.94 -1.11 -1.27
N MET A 488 -24.79 -1.10 -0.57
CA MET A 488 -24.72 -1.21 0.90
C MET A 488 -25.13 0.06 1.64
N THR A 489 -25.20 1.21 0.97
CA THR A 489 -25.57 2.50 1.59
C THR A 489 -26.96 2.98 1.19
N GLU A 490 -27.57 2.43 0.13
CA GLU A 490 -28.82 2.95 -0.44
C GLU A 490 -30.02 1.97 -0.33
N MET A 491 -29.85 0.70 0.04
CA MET A 491 -30.97 -0.24 0.24
C MET A 491 -31.58 -0.20 1.67
N GLU A 492 -31.97 0.97 2.16
CA GLU A 492 -32.92 1.12 3.28
C GLU A 492 -34.05 2.14 3.03
N GLU A 493 -34.22 2.66 1.79
CA GLU A 493 -35.25 3.70 1.52
C GLU A 493 -36.48 3.25 0.70
N ASP A 494 -36.59 2.00 0.21
CA ASP A 494 -37.74 1.59 -0.63
C ASP A 494 -38.43 0.29 -0.16
N GLU A 495 -38.93 0.24 1.08
CA GLU A 495 -39.95 -0.75 1.48
C GLU A 495 -40.97 -0.11 2.44
N ASP A 496 -41.72 0.86 1.95
CA ASP A 496 -43.04 1.24 2.49
C ASP A 496 -43.84 1.83 1.32
N ASP A 497 -44.67 1.01 0.65
CA ASP A 497 -46.02 1.40 0.21
C ASP A 497 -46.77 0.24 -0.47
N ASP A 498 -47.98 0.03 0.03
CA ASP A 498 -49.17 -0.57 -0.57
C ASP A 498 -49.26 -2.10 -0.79
N ASN A 499 -49.74 -2.75 0.28
CA ASN A 499 -50.67 -3.86 0.22
C ASN A 499 -52.00 -3.38 -0.41
N ASP A 500 -52.45 -4.03 -1.48
CA ASP A 500 -53.85 -4.41 -1.71
C ASP A 500 -53.96 -5.30 -2.98
N GLY A 501 -54.65 -6.44 -2.87
CA GLY A 501 -55.37 -7.02 -4.01
C GLY A 501 -55.12 -8.50 -4.37
N ASP A 502 -55.89 -9.39 -3.75
CA ASP A 502 -56.57 -10.57 -4.31
C ASP A 502 -56.18 -11.19 -5.68
N GLY A 503 -56.06 -12.54 -5.72
CA GLY A 503 -56.14 -13.26 -7.00
C GLY A 503 -55.59 -14.70 -7.09
N GLU A 504 -56.28 -15.64 -6.47
CA GLU A 504 -56.57 -17.04 -6.87
C GLU A 504 -55.52 -18.03 -7.44
N ALA A 505 -55.82 -19.30 -7.13
CA ALA A 505 -55.01 -20.49 -7.23
C ALA A 505 -54.83 -21.08 -8.64
N SER A 506 -53.75 -21.86 -8.82
CA SER A 506 -53.70 -22.96 -9.78
C SER A 506 -52.72 -24.04 -9.31
N VAL A 507 -53.22 -25.27 -9.29
CA VAL A 507 -52.66 -26.50 -8.74
C VAL A 507 -52.05 -27.36 -9.86
N GLY A 508 -50.97 -28.08 -9.54
CA GLY A 508 -50.40 -29.25 -10.25
C GLY A 508 -48.87 -29.29 -10.05
N GLY A 509 -48.27 -30.12 -9.19
CA GLY A 509 -48.29 -31.60 -9.13
C GLY A 509 -47.37 -32.13 -10.24
N THR A 510 -46.29 -32.89 -10.05
CA THR A 510 -45.79 -33.85 -9.02
C THR A 510 -44.33 -34.18 -9.42
N ASP A 511 -43.36 -34.10 -8.51
CA ASP A 511 -42.61 -35.21 -7.86
C ASP A 511 -41.27 -35.52 -8.55
N ASP A 512 -40.17 -35.34 -7.81
CA ASP A 512 -39.09 -36.33 -7.66
C ASP A 512 -38.05 -35.80 -6.64
N ASP A 513 -37.80 -36.62 -5.61
CA ASP A 513 -36.89 -36.40 -4.49
C ASP A 513 -35.40 -36.48 -4.92
N ASP A 514 -34.58 -35.50 -4.55
CA ASP A 514 -33.13 -35.69 -4.36
C ASP A 514 -32.57 -34.68 -3.35
N ASP A 515 -31.71 -35.19 -2.47
CA ASP A 515 -31.16 -34.53 -1.29
C ASP A 515 -30.30 -33.30 -1.64
N GLY A 516 -30.77 -32.11 -1.27
CA GLY A 516 -30.01 -30.87 -1.34
C GLY A 516 -30.46 -29.89 -0.25
N ASP A 517 -29.66 -29.79 0.81
CA ASP A 517 -29.77 -28.79 1.88
C ASP A 517 -29.52 -27.39 1.27
N ASP A 518 -30.58 -26.84 0.69
CA ASP A 518 -30.57 -25.62 -0.11
C ASP A 518 -30.74 -24.42 0.84
N ASP A 519 -29.61 -23.77 1.09
CA ASP A 519 -29.36 -22.60 1.91
C ASP A 519 -30.11 -21.35 1.36
N LYS A 520 -31.44 -21.40 1.30
CA LYS A 520 -32.34 -20.26 1.05
C LYS A 520 -32.51 -19.41 2.32
N LYS A 521 -31.39 -19.03 2.95
CA LYS A 521 -31.36 -17.82 3.78
C LYS A 521 -31.14 -16.63 2.86
N ARG A 522 -32.21 -15.87 2.61
CA ARG A 522 -32.12 -14.46 2.19
C ARG A 522 -30.97 -13.82 2.96
N GLY A 523 -29.94 -13.42 2.23
CA GLY A 523 -28.61 -13.16 2.76
C GLY A 523 -28.61 -12.11 3.85
N ILE A 524 -28.45 -12.54 5.09
CA ILE A 524 -28.01 -11.67 6.19
C ILE A 524 -26.57 -11.25 5.82
N TRP A 525 -26.43 -10.03 5.30
CA TRP A 525 -25.18 -9.47 4.83
C TRP A 525 -24.33 -9.01 6.02
N SER A 526 -23.19 -9.65 6.27
CA SER A 526 -22.24 -9.19 7.30
C SER A 526 -21.22 -8.21 6.71
N PRO A 527 -20.94 -7.04 7.34
CA PRO A 527 -19.81 -6.17 7.02
C PRO A 527 -18.45 -6.89 6.95
N GLU A 528 -18.34 -8.07 7.58
CA GLU A 528 -17.13 -8.92 7.54
C GLU A 528 -16.85 -9.48 6.13
N ARG A 529 -17.87 -9.67 5.29
CA ARG A 529 -17.70 -10.14 3.90
C ARG A 529 -17.19 -9.02 2.97
N ALA A 530 -17.63 -7.78 3.24
CA ALA A 530 -17.25 -6.57 2.48
C ALA A 530 -15.78 -6.18 2.64
N TRP A 531 -15.12 -6.65 3.71
CA TRP A 531 -13.71 -6.39 4.02
C TRP A 531 -12.86 -7.67 3.97
N SER A 532 -13.33 -8.71 3.29
CA SER A 532 -12.64 -10.01 3.23
C SER A 532 -11.43 -9.99 2.27
N HIS A 533 -10.45 -10.86 2.55
CA HIS A 533 -9.27 -11.10 1.69
C HIS A 533 -9.62 -11.51 0.25
N SER A 534 -10.86 -11.98 0.01
CA SER A 534 -11.38 -12.26 -1.34
C SER A 534 -11.32 -11.04 -2.27
N GLN A 535 -11.28 -9.82 -1.71
CA GLN A 535 -11.22 -8.60 -2.50
C GLN A 535 -9.83 -8.22 -3.01
N THR A 536 -8.76 -8.78 -2.43
CA THR A 536 -7.36 -8.39 -2.70
C THR A 536 -6.45 -9.58 -3.01
N TRP A 537 -7.01 -10.74 -3.33
CA TRP A 537 -6.18 -11.85 -3.78
C TRP A 537 -5.51 -11.49 -5.13
N PRO A 538 -4.28 -11.94 -5.38
CA PRO A 538 -3.50 -11.55 -6.56
C PRO A 538 -4.15 -11.79 -7.93
N GLY A 539 -5.07 -12.75 -8.04
CA GLY A 539 -5.75 -13.07 -9.31
C GLY A 539 -6.93 -12.17 -9.67
N ARG A 540 -7.34 -11.26 -8.78
CA ARG A 540 -8.47 -10.37 -9.04
C ARG A 540 -7.97 -9.06 -9.62
N ALA A 541 -8.57 -8.63 -10.73
CA ALA A 541 -8.27 -7.35 -11.35
C ALA A 541 -8.49 -6.20 -10.34
N PRO A 542 -7.48 -5.33 -10.10
CA PRO A 542 -7.56 -4.25 -9.12
C PRO A 542 -8.50 -3.14 -9.58
N CYS A 543 -9.81 -3.37 -9.45
CA CYS A 543 -10.86 -2.45 -9.91
C CYS A 543 -10.83 -1.09 -9.18
N TRP A 544 -10.20 -1.04 -8.01
CA TRP A 544 -9.97 0.20 -7.26
C TRP A 544 -9.18 1.24 -8.06
N ARG A 545 -8.44 0.85 -9.11
CA ARG A 545 -7.77 1.75 -10.06
C ARG A 545 -8.72 2.70 -10.80
N HIS A 546 -9.99 2.32 -10.93
CA HIS A 546 -11.01 3.04 -11.71
C HIS A 546 -12.38 3.15 -11.03
N ASP A 547 -12.46 2.87 -9.72
CA ASP A 547 -13.71 2.95 -8.95
C ASP A 547 -14.29 4.39 -8.92
N ASP A 548 -13.43 5.42 -8.99
CA ASP A 548 -13.79 6.82 -8.74
C ASP A 548 -13.47 7.75 -9.91
N PHE A 549 -13.97 7.45 -11.10
CA PHE A 549 -13.92 8.40 -12.21
C PHE A 549 -14.47 9.77 -11.77
N PRO A 550 -13.79 10.90 -12.01
CA PRO A 550 -12.67 11.18 -12.93
C PRO A 550 -11.25 10.88 -12.42
N TYR A 551 -11.08 10.38 -11.19
CA TYR A 551 -9.78 10.10 -10.58
C TYR A 551 -9.19 8.77 -11.07
N VAL A 552 -7.87 8.72 -11.15
CA VAL A 552 -7.08 7.50 -11.21
C VAL A 552 -6.53 7.25 -9.81
N THR A 553 -6.86 6.11 -9.22
CA THR A 553 -6.27 5.71 -7.93
C THR A 553 -4.84 5.26 -8.17
N LEU A 554 -3.85 6.01 -7.66
CA LEU A 554 -2.43 5.73 -7.89
C LEU A 554 -1.94 4.58 -7.02
N SER A 555 -2.36 4.54 -5.75
CA SER A 555 -1.92 3.55 -4.78
C SER A 555 -2.99 3.35 -3.69
N GLU A 556 -3.01 2.15 -3.11
CA GLU A 556 -3.95 1.72 -2.09
C GLU A 556 -3.21 0.95 -1.00
N VAL A 557 -3.56 1.23 0.26
CA VAL A 557 -3.22 0.41 1.41
C VAL A 557 -4.51 -0.18 1.96
N PHE A 558 -4.60 -1.51 2.01
CA PHE A 558 -5.79 -2.20 2.50
C PHE A 558 -5.45 -3.20 3.60
N ASP A 559 -5.68 -2.81 4.85
CA ASP A 559 -5.65 -3.71 5.99
C ASP A 559 -7.07 -4.28 6.21
N ALA A 560 -7.36 -5.34 5.44
CA ALA A 560 -8.60 -6.09 5.51
C ALA A 560 -8.94 -6.56 6.94
N ALA A 561 -7.93 -6.98 7.70
CA ALA A 561 -8.13 -7.53 9.03
C ALA A 561 -8.56 -6.43 10.02
N ALA A 562 -7.93 -5.25 9.92
CA ALA A 562 -8.31 -4.05 10.68
C ALA A 562 -9.64 -3.45 10.24
N GLY A 563 -9.96 -3.57 8.95
CA GLY A 563 -11.02 -2.79 8.36
C GLY A 563 -10.58 -1.36 8.05
N VAL A 564 -9.33 -1.18 7.64
CA VAL A 564 -8.77 0.13 7.28
C VAL A 564 -8.35 0.13 5.82
N ARG A 565 -8.73 1.17 5.09
CA ARG A 565 -8.33 1.37 3.70
C ARG A 565 -7.85 2.80 3.52
N VAL A 566 -6.66 2.98 2.96
CA VAL A 566 -6.09 4.28 2.61
C VAL A 566 -5.92 4.34 1.10
N ILE A 567 -6.41 5.41 0.47
CA ILE A 567 -6.48 5.52 -0.99
C ILE A 567 -5.85 6.84 -1.42
N ALA A 568 -4.84 6.77 -2.29
CA ALA A 568 -4.23 7.94 -2.91
C ALA A 568 -4.74 8.10 -4.35
N ARG A 569 -5.42 9.22 -4.63
CA ARG A 569 -6.09 9.48 -5.90
C ARG A 569 -5.59 10.76 -6.55
N ASP A 570 -5.38 10.71 -7.86
CA ASP A 570 -5.05 11.87 -8.69
C ASP A 570 -6.10 12.03 -9.81
N CYS A 571 -6.54 13.27 -10.03
CA CYS A 571 -7.47 13.60 -11.11
C CYS A 571 -6.80 14.55 -12.09
N PHE A 572 -6.04 13.98 -13.03
CA PHE A 572 -5.33 14.76 -14.02
C PHE A 572 -6.26 15.44 -15.07
N MET A 573 -7.49 14.94 -15.23
CA MET A 573 -8.45 15.47 -16.21
C MET A 573 -8.93 16.89 -15.91
N LEU A 574 -9.29 17.16 -14.65
CA LEU A 574 -10.17 18.28 -14.30
C LEU A 574 -9.46 19.52 -13.79
N GLU A 575 -8.14 19.53 -13.70
CA GLU A 575 -7.41 20.80 -13.56
C GLU A 575 -7.69 21.76 -14.74
N THR A 576 -8.23 21.27 -15.86
CA THR A 576 -8.68 22.11 -16.99
C THR A 576 -10.09 22.67 -16.83
N LEU A 577 -10.93 22.11 -15.96
CA LEU A 577 -12.36 22.47 -15.82
C LEU A 577 -12.72 23.04 -14.44
N SER A 578 -11.92 22.81 -13.40
CA SER A 578 -12.14 23.39 -12.07
C SER A 578 -10.84 23.47 -11.26
N VAL A 579 -10.55 24.65 -10.70
CA VAL A 579 -9.42 24.93 -9.79
C VAL A 579 -9.54 24.17 -8.45
N HIS A 580 -10.67 23.50 -8.19
CA HIS A 580 -11.02 22.93 -6.89
C HIS A 580 -10.79 21.40 -6.78
N ILE A 581 -10.27 20.74 -7.80
CA ILE A 581 -10.03 19.29 -7.77
C ILE A 581 -8.54 19.03 -7.67
N ARG A 582 -8.10 18.62 -6.47
CA ARG A 582 -6.70 18.32 -6.14
C ARG A 582 -6.47 16.84 -5.89
N PRO A 583 -5.24 16.35 -6.11
CA PRO A 583 -4.83 15.04 -5.62
C PRO A 583 -5.03 14.92 -4.10
N LYS A 584 -5.39 13.73 -3.62
CA LYS A 584 -5.76 13.55 -2.21
C LYS A 584 -5.51 12.13 -1.72
N ILE A 585 -5.25 12.03 -0.42
CA ILE A 585 -5.14 10.77 0.32
C ILE A 585 -6.33 10.69 1.27
N ARG A 586 -7.06 9.57 1.26
CA ARG A 586 -8.27 9.35 2.06
C ARG A 586 -8.18 8.10 2.90
N VAL A 587 -8.84 8.10 4.06
CA VAL A 587 -9.03 6.94 4.92
C VAL A 587 -10.50 6.54 4.93
N GLN A 588 -10.77 5.25 4.80
CA GLN A 588 -12.07 4.61 4.91
C GLN A 588 -12.05 3.53 6.01
N GLY A 589 -13.21 3.27 6.62
CA GLY A 589 -13.43 2.17 7.56
C GLY A 589 -13.35 2.51 9.04
N VAL A 590 -12.96 3.74 9.39
CA VAL A 590 -12.83 4.21 10.78
C VAL A 590 -13.63 5.50 10.97
N GLY A 591 -14.50 5.55 11.99
CA GLY A 591 -15.25 6.75 12.34
C GLY A 591 -14.42 7.78 13.13
N PRO A 592 -14.88 9.04 13.24
CA PRO A 592 -14.11 10.16 13.81
C PRO A 592 -13.73 10.02 15.29
N ASN A 593 -14.42 9.15 16.04
CA ASN A 593 -14.11 8.85 17.45
C ASN A 593 -13.37 7.51 17.63
N GLY A 594 -12.81 6.95 16.55
CA GLY A 594 -12.29 5.58 16.53
C GLY A 594 -13.36 4.51 16.76
N ALA A 595 -14.63 4.90 16.71
CA ALA A 595 -15.77 4.02 16.88
C ALA A 595 -16.00 3.20 15.61
N LYS A 596 -16.46 1.96 15.79
CA LYS A 596 -16.96 1.11 14.70
C LYS A 596 -18.05 1.88 13.96
N LEU A 597 -17.98 1.92 12.62
CA LEU A 597 -19.17 2.16 11.82
C LEU A 597 -20.10 0.98 12.07
N VAL A 598 -20.92 1.08 13.10
CA VAL A 598 -22.10 0.24 13.22
C VAL A 598 -23.10 0.94 12.31
N SER A 599 -23.54 0.28 11.23
CA SER A 599 -24.83 0.64 10.64
C SER A 599 -25.85 0.40 11.74
N ARG A 600 -26.11 1.43 12.55
CA ARG A 600 -27.22 1.46 13.48
C ARG A 600 -28.34 2.05 12.65
N ARG A 601 -29.35 1.23 12.39
CA ARG A 601 -30.71 1.65 12.01
C ARG A 601 -31.03 2.90 12.82
N ALA A 602 -30.98 4.06 12.18
CA ALA A 602 -31.39 5.29 12.81
C ALA A 602 -32.92 5.22 12.90
N SER A 603 -33.45 4.72 14.01
CA SER A 603 -34.83 5.03 14.35
C SER A 603 -34.87 6.54 14.58
N SER A 604 -35.33 7.28 13.58
CA SER A 604 -35.66 8.70 13.69
C SER A 604 -36.82 8.87 14.67
N GLY A 605 -36.49 8.87 15.97
CA GLY A 605 -37.36 9.46 16.97
C GLY A 605 -37.47 10.96 16.69
N THR A 606 -38.61 11.37 16.16
CA THR A 606 -38.97 12.77 15.90
C THR A 606 -39.13 13.53 17.22
N ASP A 607 -38.02 14.03 17.77
CA ASP A 607 -38.07 14.98 18.87
C ASP A 607 -38.31 16.40 18.33
N THR A 608 -39.59 16.69 18.06
CA THR A 608 -40.06 18.01 17.66
C THR A 608 -40.06 18.96 18.87
N LYS A 609 -38.95 19.69 19.07
CA LYS A 609 -38.98 20.90 19.90
C LYS A 609 -39.68 22.04 19.16
N LYS A 610 -40.98 22.19 19.42
CA LYS A 610 -41.78 23.39 19.18
C LYS A 610 -41.02 24.64 19.67
N THR A 611 -40.69 25.54 18.75
CA THR A 611 -40.48 26.95 19.08
C THR A 611 -41.46 27.78 18.26
N THR A 612 -42.48 28.27 18.95
CA THR A 612 -43.55 29.12 18.44
C THR A 612 -42.99 30.46 17.97
N ARG A 613 -43.21 30.83 16.71
CA ARG A 613 -43.34 32.25 16.31
C ARG A 613 -44.52 32.39 15.34
N THR A 614 -45.56 32.98 15.88
CA THR A 614 -46.73 33.57 15.23
C THR A 614 -46.31 34.49 14.08
N PHE A 615 -46.99 34.42 12.93
CA PHE A 615 -47.55 35.59 12.25
C PHE A 615 -48.68 35.15 11.29
N THR A 616 -49.71 35.98 11.26
CA THR A 616 -51.07 35.77 10.77
C THR A 616 -51.21 35.92 9.26
N ASN A 617 -52.09 35.10 8.67
CA ASN A 617 -52.57 35.13 7.29
C ASN A 617 -53.25 36.45 6.89
N THR A 618 -53.16 36.81 5.61
CA THR A 618 -54.31 37.35 4.85
C THR A 618 -54.25 36.95 3.38
N ALA A 619 -55.45 36.73 2.84
CA ALA A 619 -55.87 36.01 1.63
C ALA A 619 -55.31 36.41 0.24
N THR A 620 -55.29 35.37 -0.62
CA THR A 620 -55.53 35.20 -2.09
C THR A 620 -56.27 36.33 -2.87
N PRO A 621 -56.37 36.32 -4.24
CA PRO A 621 -56.10 35.22 -5.22
C PRO A 621 -55.40 35.56 -6.58
N SER A 622 -54.89 34.50 -7.22
CA SER A 622 -54.82 34.11 -8.66
C SER A 622 -55.48 35.01 -9.73
N PRO A 623 -55.03 35.02 -11.03
CA PRO A 623 -55.21 33.84 -11.91
C PRO A 623 -54.17 33.54 -13.03
N GLN A 624 -54.47 32.41 -13.68
CA GLN A 624 -53.83 31.57 -14.71
C GLN A 624 -53.36 32.25 -16.01
N ILE A 625 -52.51 31.52 -16.79
CA ILE A 625 -52.52 31.26 -18.27
C ILE A 625 -51.13 30.64 -18.62
N VAL A 626 -50.97 29.35 -18.94
CA VAL A 626 -51.30 28.58 -20.16
C VAL A 626 -50.35 28.81 -21.37
N LYS A 627 -49.73 27.69 -21.82
CA LYS A 627 -49.24 27.30 -23.18
C LYS A 627 -47.78 27.51 -23.63
N ASN A 628 -47.19 26.35 -23.92
CA ASN A 628 -46.56 25.91 -25.18
C ASN A 628 -45.08 26.18 -25.48
N SER A 629 -44.40 25.03 -25.63
CA SER A 629 -43.22 24.73 -26.43
C SER A 629 -43.29 25.20 -27.89
N THR A 630 -42.15 25.47 -28.51
CA THR A 630 -41.61 24.82 -29.75
C THR A 630 -40.39 25.62 -30.28
N THR A 631 -39.21 24.99 -30.19
CA THR A 631 -38.16 24.81 -31.21
C THR A 631 -37.48 26.01 -31.95
N THR A 632 -36.14 25.87 -32.00
CA THR A 632 -35.23 25.98 -33.17
C THR A 632 -34.29 27.20 -33.28
N THR A 633 -33.02 26.83 -33.54
CA THR A 633 -31.98 27.52 -34.35
C THR A 633 -31.26 28.74 -33.79
N ALA A 634 -30.03 28.47 -33.32
CA ALA A 634 -28.74 28.86 -33.89
C ALA A 634 -28.46 30.32 -34.33
N ILE A 635 -27.16 30.61 -34.22
CA ILE A 635 -26.31 31.52 -35.01
C ILE A 635 -25.79 32.76 -34.24
N THR A 636 -24.44 32.81 -34.20
CA THR A 636 -23.52 33.96 -34.23
C THR A 636 -23.30 34.85 -33.00
N ALA A 637 -22.06 34.74 -32.49
CA ALA A 637 -21.02 35.77 -32.54
C ALA A 637 -21.39 37.21 -32.15
N GLY A 638 -20.71 37.70 -31.12
CA GLY A 638 -20.67 39.11 -30.77
C GLY A 638 -19.57 39.36 -29.74
N GLU A 639 -18.37 39.62 -30.25
CA GLU A 639 -17.26 40.21 -29.51
C GLU A 639 -17.72 41.43 -28.71
N ARG A 640 -17.22 41.58 -27.49
CA ARG A 640 -16.95 42.90 -26.91
C ARG A 640 -15.78 42.82 -25.93
N LYS A 641 -14.66 43.37 -26.40
CA LYS A 641 -13.52 43.86 -25.61
C LYS A 641 -14.02 44.76 -24.48
N SER A 642 -13.45 44.61 -23.30
CA SER A 642 -13.23 45.71 -22.36
C SER A 642 -11.97 45.41 -21.55
N THR A 643 -10.90 46.06 -22.00
CA THR A 643 -9.64 46.38 -21.33
C THR A 643 -9.86 47.13 -20.01
N ALA A 644 -9.14 46.75 -18.94
CA ALA A 644 -8.48 47.63 -17.94
C ALA A 644 -7.79 46.75 -16.87
N THR A 645 -6.48 46.51 -16.92
CA THR A 645 -5.38 47.34 -16.35
C THR A 645 -5.44 47.57 -14.83
N ILE A 646 -4.70 46.70 -14.13
CA ILE A 646 -3.72 46.95 -13.05
C ILE A 646 -4.06 48.02 -12.00
N THR A 647 -4.17 47.60 -10.74
CA THR A 647 -3.47 48.27 -9.63
C THR A 647 -3.23 47.32 -8.46
N SER A 648 -1.95 47.12 -8.19
CA SER A 648 -1.39 46.51 -6.99
C SER A 648 -1.76 47.30 -5.75
N ASN A 649 -2.11 46.63 -4.66
CA ASN A 649 -1.81 47.13 -3.32
C ASN A 649 -1.54 45.97 -2.36
N THR A 650 -0.31 45.98 -1.87
CA THR A 650 0.28 45.13 -0.83
C THR A 650 -0.30 45.55 0.52
N ALA A 651 -0.87 44.61 1.27
CA ALA A 651 -1.03 44.74 2.71
C ALA A 651 -0.96 43.35 3.34
N ALA A 652 0.15 43.11 4.02
CA ALA A 652 0.39 41.93 4.85
C ALA A 652 -0.72 41.77 5.89
N ARG A 653 -1.42 40.63 5.86
CA ARG A 653 -2.10 40.07 7.01
C ARG A 653 -1.75 38.60 7.08
N THR A 654 -0.85 38.31 8.01
CA THR A 654 -0.56 37.00 8.56
C THR A 654 -1.86 36.46 9.16
N SER A 655 -2.54 35.57 8.43
CA SER A 655 -3.64 34.77 8.96
C SER A 655 -3.21 33.32 8.94
N THR A 656 -2.85 32.81 10.11
CA THR A 656 -2.69 31.40 10.43
C THR A 656 -4.04 30.71 10.17
N SER A 657 -4.21 30.17 8.96
CA SER A 657 -5.42 29.41 8.61
C SER A 657 -5.25 27.97 9.09
N THR A 658 -5.90 27.66 10.20
CA THR A 658 -6.16 26.29 10.67
C THR A 658 -6.84 25.52 9.53
N SER A 659 -6.15 24.51 8.97
CA SER A 659 -6.66 23.72 7.85
C SER A 659 -7.90 22.94 8.27
N THR A 660 -9.06 23.27 7.70
CA THR A 660 -10.32 22.57 7.90
C THR A 660 -10.27 21.18 7.28
N THR A 661 -10.35 20.13 8.11
CA THR A 661 -10.62 18.74 7.69
C THR A 661 -11.98 18.67 7.01
N THR A 662 -12.03 18.32 5.71
CA THR A 662 -13.28 18.13 4.97
C THR A 662 -13.73 16.69 5.08
N THR A 663 -14.74 16.43 5.91
CA THR A 663 -15.49 15.17 5.89
C THR A 663 -16.39 15.18 4.67
N THR A 664 -16.22 14.22 3.76
CA THR A 664 -17.12 14.04 2.61
C THR A 664 -17.77 12.68 2.72
N GLN A 665 -19.10 12.59 2.55
CA GLN A 665 -19.74 11.30 2.31
C GLN A 665 -19.27 10.82 0.94
N GLY A 666 -18.49 9.74 0.93
CA GLY A 666 -18.16 9.03 -0.29
C GLY A 666 -19.25 8.00 -0.60
N PRO A 667 -19.28 7.46 -1.83
CA PRO A 667 -20.26 6.46 -2.26
C PRO A 667 -20.22 5.14 -1.46
N ASP A 668 -19.18 4.92 -0.63
CA ASP A 668 -18.99 3.70 0.18
C ASP A 668 -19.02 3.99 1.71
N GLY A 669 -19.40 5.21 2.14
CA GLY A 669 -19.52 5.61 3.56
C GLY A 669 -18.74 6.88 3.97
N HIS A 670 -18.43 6.99 5.27
CA HIS A 670 -17.65 8.12 5.82
C HIS A 670 -16.19 8.06 5.34
N GLU A 671 -15.79 9.01 4.50
CA GLU A 671 -14.40 9.21 4.10
C GLU A 671 -13.83 10.44 4.81
N VAL A 672 -12.61 10.30 5.32
CA VAL A 672 -11.83 11.42 5.85
C VAL A 672 -10.58 11.63 5.01
N GLN A 673 -10.21 12.89 4.80
CA GLN A 673 -9.14 13.27 3.90
C GLN A 673 -7.98 13.88 4.69
N PHE A 674 -6.75 13.47 4.37
CA PHE A 674 -5.56 14.17 4.86
C PHE A 674 -5.50 15.58 4.27
N ALA A 675 -4.81 16.50 4.94
CA ALA A 675 -4.54 17.83 4.37
C ALA A 675 -3.84 17.72 3.00
N ASP A 676 -4.18 18.60 2.06
CA ASP A 676 -3.63 18.58 0.68
C ASP A 676 -2.09 18.54 0.64
N ALA A 677 -1.43 19.21 1.58
CA ALA A 677 0.03 19.23 1.69
C ALA A 677 0.64 17.83 1.86
N MET A 678 -0.10 16.91 2.48
CA MET A 678 0.34 15.52 2.72
C MET A 678 0.57 14.75 1.42
N TRP A 679 -0.05 15.16 0.31
CA TRP A 679 0.21 14.55 -0.99
C TRP A 679 1.70 14.64 -1.36
N SER A 680 2.28 15.84 -1.22
CA SER A 680 3.68 16.08 -1.59
C SER A 680 4.66 15.37 -0.66
N GLU A 681 4.24 15.07 0.57
CA GLU A 681 5.07 14.37 1.55
C GLU A 681 5.09 12.85 1.37
N MET A 682 4.14 12.28 0.64
CA MET A 682 3.90 10.83 0.61
C MET A 682 4.00 10.21 -0.79
N MET A 683 3.74 10.98 -1.86
CA MET A 683 3.50 10.43 -3.21
C MET A 683 4.68 10.56 -4.19
N GLY A 684 5.93 10.73 -3.70
CA GLY A 684 7.18 10.83 -4.48
C GLY A 684 7.34 9.80 -5.60
N LYS A 685 7.03 8.54 -5.31
CA LYS A 685 7.07 7.43 -6.28
C LYS A 685 5.69 6.91 -6.68
N GLY A 686 4.64 7.70 -6.47
CA GLY A 686 3.27 7.27 -6.74
C GLY A 686 2.83 6.05 -5.92
N PHE A 687 3.50 5.77 -4.79
CA PHE A 687 3.39 4.54 -4.02
C PHE A 687 3.33 4.85 -2.52
N ILE A 688 2.34 4.25 -1.85
CA ILE A 688 2.23 4.20 -0.39
C ILE A 688 2.07 2.74 0.05
N CYS A 689 2.54 2.44 1.26
CA CYS A 689 2.39 1.13 1.89
C CYS A 689 2.18 1.29 3.40
N GLY A 690 1.60 0.29 4.05
CA GLY A 690 1.31 0.40 5.48
C GLY A 690 0.22 -0.54 5.96
N ASP A 691 -0.29 -0.25 7.13
CA ASP A 691 -1.45 -0.91 7.74
C ASP A 691 -2.18 0.09 8.66
N GLU A 692 -3.03 -0.40 9.57
CA GLU A 692 -3.70 0.47 10.54
C GLU A 692 -2.76 1.23 11.49
N ARG A 693 -1.49 0.86 11.62
CA ARG A 693 -0.53 1.44 12.59
C ARG A 693 0.31 2.55 11.97
N TRP A 694 0.66 2.40 10.69
CA TRP A 694 1.49 3.34 9.97
C TRP A 694 1.17 3.41 8.49
N LEU A 695 1.43 4.57 7.89
CA LEU A 695 1.44 4.79 6.45
C LEU A 695 2.82 5.32 6.05
N VAL A 696 3.44 4.68 5.07
CA VAL A 696 4.79 5.01 4.59
C VAL A 696 4.74 5.40 3.12
N GLY A 697 5.42 6.48 2.79
CA GLY A 697 5.55 7.02 1.43
C GLY A 697 6.88 7.74 1.25
N GLU A 698 7.03 8.44 0.14
CA GLU A 698 8.24 9.21 -0.18
C GLU A 698 7.88 10.66 -0.45
N ASP A 699 8.70 11.57 0.07
CA ASP A 699 8.57 13.00 -0.15
C ASP A 699 8.96 13.38 -1.59
N ILE A 700 8.07 14.06 -2.33
CA ILE A 700 8.31 14.46 -3.73
C ILE A 700 9.52 15.39 -3.84
N ALA A 701 9.72 16.31 -2.88
CA ALA A 701 10.74 17.34 -2.98
C ALA A 701 12.11 16.85 -2.54
N LYS A 702 12.16 16.05 -1.47
CA LYS A 702 13.41 15.60 -0.85
C LYS A 702 13.81 14.19 -1.23
N GLY A 703 12.88 13.33 -1.65
CA GLY A 703 13.14 11.89 -1.84
C GLY A 703 13.38 11.13 -0.53
N ASP A 704 13.02 11.71 0.62
CA ASP A 704 13.12 11.05 1.92
C ASP A 704 11.88 10.21 2.19
N VAL A 705 12.02 9.13 2.96
CA VAL A 705 10.86 8.31 3.37
C VAL A 705 10.11 9.01 4.49
N THR A 706 8.81 9.16 4.31
CA THR A 706 7.88 9.72 5.31
C THR A 706 7.08 8.59 5.95
N ILE A 707 7.07 8.54 7.29
CA ILE A 707 6.29 7.60 8.08
C ILE A 707 5.24 8.38 8.87
N LEU A 708 3.97 8.15 8.57
CA LEU A 708 2.85 8.59 9.40
C LEU A 708 2.54 7.50 10.41
N VAL A 709 2.61 7.83 11.70
CA VAL A 709 2.24 6.93 12.79
C VAL A 709 0.89 7.36 13.33
N PHE A 710 -0.01 6.39 13.56
CA PHE A 710 -1.36 6.64 14.07
C PHE A 710 -1.48 6.28 15.56
#